data_AF-A0A5A7MJE0-F1
#
_entry.id   AF-A0A5A7MJE0-F1
#
_cell.length_a   1.000
_cell.length_b   1.000
_cell.length_c   1.000
_cell.angle_alpha   90.00
_cell.angle_beta   90.00
_cell.angle_gamma   90.00
#
_symmetry.space_group_name_H-M   'P 1'
#
loop_
_entity.id
_entity.type
_entity.pdbx_description
1 polymer ?
#
loop_
_entity_poly.entity_id
_entity_poly.type
_entity_poly.pdbx_seq_one_letter_code
_entity_poly.pdbx_strand_id
1 'polypeptide(L)'
;MTASCGALTSKLMFPRWTLTLLASLALTACGGGGSGDSSPATPPGTETPAQPGTPGVTPPEVAPPEVDPPAVLPPVTEPPTSSRIEQALLAGDSRLLQTEDQTELLQSATQLIQQTRLQQQRLLAQLLDDSTAAALDFGNNSQRVSPLLSTSASPLLVANNGNVLASIATAQNGRALAYGKDLMGQLATASGANQAQLPLFKRSFTWLATGKAQGPLPATLRLAAQNYSQASITNLVARLGSKAEMVSCAITDPANSCWESIDVFVFGQDTPFSASLSNQVSRYLQAGKGVIYLHSNWGDSAGGRQVLQAMGMELGGYAGNYWAPADGYQIGGRTAAQQRQAADRLGAHESALAALKNGSSADFSADTSLISALDGIRNDLLGQEGQGINLFADNYYLKPYMAAHRRLVLWADLSRQQVDYAQVRRSDASAFFRTMVADTLSYAVRDHESTPLNFADWMPKASTGLATSDSWETIEVTIAQADGRTAIGRGAAPGKTVQVQIVDAADAGLALRVGNIRTRGNPLAQENYTRPRFPDGHQARLNPGQTLSYSTAWGGPLFLNYSGAKAGSVVKLRVRGSVKYAHFDFTRNPGAQEIDEAVQALQRGDFGWQTSKMVGGEVQQTIGYAQSAIGSHHPRTYVVERLKGMIFDSNHLANGYNNMSASANVSNVCATLGWDCSGGIQRAPGVQHFVGWLAACGFLCSGNPSDGAAGLAPGWGWWHELGHNTVMRHMTLLTTDGGGCPAECDNNILANASALRQYAITNGAENNSGERIDHKKLYLDIQAARATGKTGDALQADMFQRFWTKANKSDNAMRAVHFQLAFIYTRERLGQAQPQPADVIDFLGLLGRGERLIYNDAYWSANKNALGMKDYASRNIGNHELLYVLSSRIIGRDMRQIFAHYGIPLSSVALSSIAAHGMPLLAPEFYAMVPGKGNQLELGRWVDLTGGIPSYPF
;
A
#
# COMPACT_ATOMS: atom_id res chain seq x y z
N MET A 1 -12.65 25.05 22.06
CA MET A 1 -13.50 23.96 21.52
C MET A 1 -12.92 22.63 22.00
N THR A 2 -13.69 21.87 22.79
CA THR A 2 -13.25 20.59 23.37
C THR A 2 -13.67 19.42 22.49
N ALA A 3 -12.72 18.82 21.77
CA ALA A 3 -12.95 17.55 21.09
C ALA A 3 -13.02 16.42 22.13
N SER A 4 -14.25 16.05 22.52
CA SER A 4 -14.53 14.86 23.30
C SER A 4 -14.85 13.72 22.34
N CYS A 5 -13.98 12.69 22.30
CA CYS A 5 -14.26 11.47 21.56
C CYS A 5 -15.27 10.62 22.38
N GLY A 6 -16.52 11.05 22.39
CA GLY A 6 -17.60 10.43 23.15
C GLY A 6 -18.12 9.16 22.48
N ALA A 7 -17.86 8.00 23.09
CA ALA A 7 -18.49 6.74 22.71
C ALA A 7 -19.99 6.78 23.03
N LEU A 8 -20.82 7.15 22.04
CA LEU A 8 -22.28 7.17 22.16
C LEU A 8 -22.86 5.78 21.98
N THR A 9 -23.15 5.12 23.10
CA THR A 9 -23.92 3.88 23.15
C THR A 9 -25.41 4.16 22.90
N SER A 10 -25.88 3.96 21.67
CA SER A 10 -27.31 3.95 21.37
C SER A 10 -27.96 2.68 21.92
N LYS A 11 -28.72 2.81 23.02
CA LYS A 11 -29.61 1.75 23.49
C LYS A 11 -30.78 1.58 22.51
N LEU A 12 -30.80 0.46 21.79
CA LEU A 12 -32.03 -0.15 21.28
C LEU A 12 -32.02 -1.65 21.62
N MET A 13 -33.21 -2.22 21.73
CA MET A 13 -33.50 -3.32 22.67
C MET A 13 -33.64 -4.70 22.00
N PHE A 14 -33.07 -5.73 22.65
CA PHE A 14 -33.32 -7.18 22.48
C PHE A 14 -32.96 -7.87 21.13
N PRO A 15 -32.72 -9.21 21.15
CA PRO A 15 -31.99 -9.98 22.16
C PRO A 15 -30.84 -10.82 21.55
N ARG A 16 -29.89 -11.24 22.42
CA ARG A 16 -28.89 -12.25 22.09
C ARG A 16 -29.55 -13.62 21.85
N TRP A 17 -29.12 -14.35 20.84
CA TRP A 17 -29.15 -15.82 20.82
C TRP A 17 -27.75 -16.35 20.52
N THR A 18 -27.19 -17.05 21.50
CA THR A 18 -26.04 -17.93 21.35
C THR A 18 -26.51 -19.29 20.80
N LEU A 19 -25.78 -19.89 19.86
CA LEU A 19 -25.52 -21.34 19.94
C LEU A 19 -24.29 -21.78 19.15
N THR A 20 -23.74 -22.91 19.60
CA THR A 20 -22.44 -23.50 19.28
C THR A 20 -22.53 -24.52 18.14
N LEU A 21 -21.38 -24.87 17.54
CA LEU A 21 -21.22 -26.03 16.66
C LEU A 21 -21.74 -27.33 17.30
N LEU A 22 -22.24 -28.27 16.46
CA LEU A 22 -21.72 -29.65 16.39
C LEU A 22 -22.27 -30.43 15.17
N ALA A 23 -21.45 -31.36 14.67
CA ALA A 23 -21.82 -32.38 13.68
C ALA A 23 -22.66 -33.50 14.35
N SER A 24 -23.36 -34.42 13.67
CA SER A 24 -22.77 -35.49 12.83
C SER A 24 -23.84 -36.42 12.22
N LEU A 25 -23.46 -37.17 11.17
CA LEU A 25 -23.88 -38.56 10.83
C LEU A 25 -25.37 -38.92 10.63
N ALA A 26 -25.70 -39.50 9.46
CA ALA A 26 -26.15 -40.91 9.35
C ALA A 26 -26.21 -41.39 7.87
N LEU A 27 -26.10 -42.72 7.68
CA LEU A 27 -26.20 -43.44 6.40
C LEU A 27 -27.67 -43.72 6.02
N THR A 28 -28.00 -44.03 4.75
CA THR A 28 -28.23 -45.44 4.27
C THR A 28 -28.76 -45.59 2.83
N ALA A 29 -28.04 -46.41 2.05
CA ALA A 29 -28.49 -47.63 1.34
C ALA A 29 -29.32 -47.63 0.01
N CYS A 30 -29.01 -48.68 -0.77
CA CYS A 30 -29.82 -49.46 -1.74
C CYS A 30 -30.11 -48.93 -3.17
N GLY A 31 -29.97 -49.85 -4.16
CA GLY A 31 -30.62 -49.74 -5.48
C GLY A 31 -29.83 -50.32 -6.66
N GLY A 32 -29.60 -51.64 -6.72
CA GLY A 32 -28.71 -52.27 -7.71
C GLY A 32 -29.31 -52.61 -9.10
N GLY A 33 -28.50 -53.35 -9.88
CA GLY A 33 -28.97 -54.31 -10.90
C GLY A 33 -28.68 -53.98 -12.37
N GLY A 34 -28.31 -55.00 -13.16
CA GLY A 34 -28.59 -55.01 -14.61
C GLY A 34 -27.44 -55.33 -15.59
N SER A 35 -26.91 -56.55 -15.52
CA SER A 35 -26.39 -57.39 -16.64
C SER A 35 -26.49 -56.93 -18.11
N GLY A 36 -25.48 -57.26 -18.94
CA GLY A 36 -25.60 -57.31 -20.40
C GLY A 36 -24.30 -57.66 -21.15
N ASP A 37 -24.07 -58.94 -21.45
CA ASP A 37 -22.90 -59.44 -22.20
C ASP A 37 -22.93 -59.12 -23.71
N SER A 38 -21.74 -59.16 -24.32
CA SER A 38 -21.39 -59.92 -25.55
C SER A 38 -20.60 -59.18 -26.66
N SER A 39 -19.32 -59.54 -26.78
CA SER A 39 -18.52 -59.60 -28.03
C SER A 39 -18.91 -60.87 -28.84
N PRO A 40 -18.40 -61.20 -30.05
CA PRO A 40 -17.29 -60.61 -30.85
C PRO A 40 -17.75 -60.24 -32.31
N ALA A 41 -16.97 -60.13 -33.40
CA ALA A 41 -15.63 -60.65 -33.71
C ALA A 41 -14.81 -59.90 -34.80
N THR A 42 -13.64 -60.49 -35.05
CA THR A 42 -12.41 -60.11 -35.77
C THR A 42 -12.39 -60.62 -37.25
N PRO A 43 -11.28 -60.54 -38.06
CA PRO A 43 -11.32 -60.08 -39.46
C PRO A 43 -11.02 -61.26 -40.45
N PRO A 44 -9.99 -61.37 -41.34
CA PRO A 44 -8.74 -60.61 -41.61
C PRO A 44 -8.66 -59.96 -43.02
N GLY A 45 -7.50 -59.46 -43.46
CA GLY A 45 -7.29 -58.94 -44.83
C GLY A 45 -5.94 -58.25 -45.12
N THR A 46 -4.81 -58.78 -44.63
CA THR A 46 -3.46 -58.30 -44.97
C THR A 46 -2.98 -58.82 -46.33
N GLU A 47 -2.31 -57.98 -47.14
CA GLU A 47 -0.92 -58.25 -47.60
C GLU A 47 -0.28 -57.09 -48.41
N THR A 48 0.98 -56.81 -48.06
CA THR A 48 2.04 -56.08 -48.80
C THR A 48 2.65 -57.01 -49.88
N PRO A 49 3.73 -56.65 -50.64
CA PRO A 49 4.35 -55.35 -50.96
C PRO A 49 4.64 -55.18 -52.48
N ALA A 50 5.42 -54.13 -52.85
CA ALA A 50 6.49 -54.10 -53.88
C ALA A 50 6.48 -52.91 -54.86
N GLN A 51 7.38 -51.96 -54.61
CA GLN A 51 8.12 -51.18 -55.62
C GLN A 51 9.10 -52.10 -56.40
N PRO A 52 9.86 -51.63 -57.44
CA PRO A 52 9.97 -50.27 -58.01
C PRO A 52 9.86 -50.23 -59.57
N GLY A 53 9.88 -49.03 -60.17
CA GLY A 53 10.19 -48.90 -61.60
C GLY A 53 9.71 -47.62 -62.30
N THR A 54 10.36 -46.48 -62.06
CA THR A 54 10.41 -45.38 -63.04
C THR A 54 11.56 -45.65 -64.02
N PRO A 55 11.38 -45.32 -65.31
CA PRO A 55 11.86 -44.03 -65.80
C PRO A 55 10.80 -43.30 -66.65
N GLY A 56 10.72 -41.98 -66.52
CA GLY A 56 9.84 -41.15 -67.35
C GLY A 56 10.52 -40.67 -68.63
N VAL A 57 9.75 -39.97 -69.47
CA VAL A 57 10.15 -38.79 -70.25
C VAL A 57 8.85 -38.02 -70.57
N THR A 58 8.88 -36.69 -70.47
CA THR A 58 7.75 -35.77 -70.63
C THR A 58 7.39 -35.49 -72.09
N PRO A 59 6.08 -35.41 -72.42
CA PRO A 59 5.56 -34.57 -73.50
C PRO A 59 4.82 -33.33 -72.95
N PRO A 60 4.67 -32.25 -73.74
CA PRO A 60 4.11 -30.98 -73.27
C PRO A 60 2.58 -30.90 -73.32
N GLU A 61 2.02 -30.27 -72.28
CA GLU A 61 0.86 -29.38 -72.25
C GLU A 61 -0.35 -29.60 -73.19
N VAL A 62 -1.47 -30.03 -72.61
CA VAL A 62 -2.83 -29.77 -73.09
C VAL A 62 -3.67 -29.30 -71.89
N ALA A 63 -4.54 -28.30 -72.11
CA ALA A 63 -5.17 -27.51 -71.04
C ALA A 63 -6.13 -28.30 -70.11
N PRO A 64 -6.25 -27.91 -68.82
CA PRO A 64 -7.27 -28.46 -67.92
C PRO A 64 -8.71 -28.05 -68.31
N PRO A 65 -9.73 -28.81 -67.88
CA PRO A 65 -11.13 -28.43 -68.09
C PRO A 65 -11.52 -27.18 -67.31
N GLU A 66 -12.49 -26.45 -67.87
CA GLU A 66 -13.10 -25.27 -67.28
C GLU A 66 -13.80 -25.62 -65.95
N VAL A 67 -13.44 -24.91 -64.88
CA VAL A 67 -14.08 -24.98 -63.56
C VAL A 67 -14.59 -23.59 -63.24
N ASP A 68 -15.87 -23.46 -62.90
CA ASP A 68 -16.49 -22.19 -62.56
C ASP A 68 -15.67 -21.43 -61.50
N PRO A 69 -15.36 -20.14 -61.71
CA PRO A 69 -14.59 -19.38 -60.74
C PRO A 69 -15.38 -19.23 -59.43
N PRO A 70 -14.72 -19.35 -58.26
CA PRO A 70 -15.38 -19.10 -56.99
C PRO A 70 -15.93 -17.67 -56.95
N ALA A 71 -17.10 -17.51 -56.32
CA ALA A 71 -17.83 -16.25 -56.33
C ALA A 71 -16.93 -15.06 -55.96
N VAL A 72 -16.85 -14.09 -56.87
CA VAL A 72 -16.03 -12.88 -56.69
C VAL A 72 -16.52 -12.15 -55.45
N LEU A 73 -15.73 -12.21 -54.37
CA LEU A 73 -15.87 -11.29 -53.24
C LEU A 73 -15.82 -9.87 -53.80
N PRO A 74 -16.67 -8.93 -53.31
CA PRO A 74 -16.65 -7.55 -53.80
C PRO A 74 -15.22 -7.01 -53.71
N PRO A 75 -14.79 -6.20 -54.69
CA PRO A 75 -13.40 -5.75 -54.77
C PRO A 75 -13.01 -5.12 -53.43
N VAL A 76 -11.84 -5.53 -52.93
CA VAL A 76 -11.20 -4.83 -51.81
C VAL A 76 -10.93 -3.41 -52.30
N THR A 77 -11.85 -2.51 -51.98
CA THR A 77 -11.55 -1.09 -51.92
C THR A 77 -10.31 -0.96 -51.05
N GLU A 78 -9.24 -0.36 -51.57
CA GLU A 78 -8.09 0.00 -50.75
C GLU A 78 -8.61 0.68 -49.48
N PRO A 79 -8.21 0.24 -48.29
CA PRO A 79 -8.81 0.73 -47.06
C PRO A 79 -8.62 2.25 -47.01
N PRO A 80 -9.70 3.02 -46.75
CA PRO A 80 -9.60 4.47 -46.72
C PRO A 80 -8.55 4.87 -45.68
N THR A 81 -7.73 5.86 -46.03
CA THR A 81 -6.72 6.50 -45.18
C THR A 81 -7.09 6.42 -43.70
N SER A 82 -6.30 5.65 -42.92
CA SER A 82 -6.55 5.18 -41.56
C SER A 82 -7.51 6.08 -40.75
N SER A 83 -8.61 5.52 -40.25
CA SER A 83 -9.58 6.28 -39.46
C SER A 83 -8.91 7.02 -38.29
N ARG A 84 -9.42 8.20 -37.93
CA ARG A 84 -8.92 8.99 -36.80
C ARG A 84 -8.88 8.19 -35.47
N ILE A 85 -9.81 7.24 -35.30
CA ILE A 85 -9.83 6.27 -34.20
C ILE A 85 -8.59 5.35 -34.21
N GLU A 86 -8.14 4.87 -35.36
CA GLU A 86 -6.95 4.03 -35.47
C GLU A 86 -5.68 4.81 -35.12
N GLN A 87 -5.56 6.05 -35.59
CA GLN A 87 -4.43 6.93 -35.25
C GLN A 87 -4.40 7.24 -33.74
N ALA A 88 -5.55 7.53 -33.13
CA ALA A 88 -5.68 7.72 -31.69
C ALA A 88 -5.33 6.45 -30.89
N LEU A 89 -5.70 5.27 -31.39
CA LEU A 89 -5.36 3.97 -30.79
C LEU A 89 -3.88 3.61 -30.91
N LEU A 90 -3.16 4.11 -31.92
CA LEU A 90 -1.72 3.95 -32.07
C LEU A 90 -0.94 4.95 -31.20
N ALA A 91 -1.37 6.21 -31.16
CA ALA A 91 -0.70 7.26 -30.39
C ALA A 91 -1.07 7.27 -28.89
N GLY A 92 -2.21 6.68 -28.50
CA GLY A 92 -2.81 6.86 -27.18
C GLY A 92 -3.36 8.27 -26.95
N ASP A 93 -3.59 9.03 -28.02
CA ASP A 93 -3.87 10.47 -28.01
C ASP A 93 -5.29 10.78 -28.49
N SER A 94 -6.14 11.19 -27.55
CA SER A 94 -7.52 11.58 -27.79
C SER A 94 -7.70 12.94 -28.47
N ARG A 95 -6.64 13.74 -28.66
CA ARG A 95 -6.70 14.99 -29.45
C ARG A 95 -6.90 14.76 -30.94
N LEU A 96 -6.67 13.54 -31.41
CA LEU A 96 -6.93 13.11 -32.79
C LEU A 96 -8.41 12.78 -33.04
N LEU A 97 -9.23 12.72 -31.99
CA LEU A 97 -10.64 12.31 -32.03
C LEU A 97 -11.60 13.51 -32.03
N GLN A 98 -12.85 13.24 -32.41
CA GLN A 98 -13.98 14.17 -32.32
C GLN A 98 -15.08 13.58 -31.43
N THR A 99 -16.00 14.42 -30.94
CA THR A 99 -17.09 13.99 -30.04
C THR A 99 -17.92 12.83 -30.60
N GLU A 100 -18.11 12.77 -31.92
CA GLU A 100 -18.82 11.69 -32.61
C GLU A 100 -18.11 10.32 -32.56
N ASP A 101 -16.79 10.26 -32.35
CA ASP A 101 -16.06 8.99 -32.16
C ASP A 101 -16.45 8.25 -30.87
N GLN A 102 -17.00 8.98 -29.89
CA GLN A 102 -17.39 8.43 -28.60
C GLN A 102 -18.36 7.24 -28.75
N THR A 103 -19.28 7.30 -29.73
CA THR A 103 -20.22 6.21 -30.00
C THR A 103 -19.52 4.97 -30.55
N GLU A 104 -18.62 5.13 -31.52
CA GLU A 104 -17.92 4.01 -32.17
C GLU A 104 -16.88 3.38 -31.24
N LEU A 105 -16.17 4.18 -30.44
CA LEU A 105 -15.25 3.70 -29.41
C LEU A 105 -15.97 2.81 -28.37
N LEU A 106 -17.12 3.27 -27.85
CA LEU A 106 -17.91 2.48 -26.90
C LEU A 106 -18.52 1.24 -27.54
N GLN A 107 -19.05 1.37 -28.77
CA GLN A 107 -19.67 0.26 -29.48
C GLN A 107 -18.66 -0.85 -29.80
N SER A 108 -17.52 -0.50 -30.42
CA SER A 108 -16.48 -1.48 -30.74
C SER A 108 -15.81 -2.07 -29.49
N ALA A 109 -15.64 -1.29 -28.40
CA ALA A 109 -15.19 -1.84 -27.12
C ALA A 109 -16.18 -2.86 -26.54
N THR A 110 -17.48 -2.54 -26.55
CA THR A 110 -18.53 -3.44 -26.05
C THR A 110 -18.58 -4.73 -26.87
N GLN A 111 -18.51 -4.64 -28.20
CA GLN A 111 -18.46 -5.79 -29.09
C GLN A 111 -17.24 -6.69 -28.82
N LEU A 112 -16.05 -6.11 -28.61
CA LEU A 112 -14.85 -6.87 -28.26
C LEU A 112 -15.01 -7.61 -26.93
N ILE A 113 -15.54 -6.95 -25.88
CA ILE A 113 -15.84 -7.59 -24.59
C ILE A 113 -16.83 -8.75 -24.75
N GLN A 114 -17.92 -8.55 -25.49
CA GLN A 114 -18.91 -9.58 -25.77
C GLN A 114 -18.34 -10.78 -26.54
N GLN A 115 -17.55 -10.53 -27.59
CA GLN A 115 -16.89 -11.57 -28.37
C GLN A 115 -15.91 -12.37 -27.50
N THR A 116 -15.07 -11.71 -26.71
CA THR A 116 -14.13 -12.37 -25.79
C THR A 116 -14.86 -13.16 -24.71
N ARG A 117 -15.94 -12.62 -24.13
CA ARG A 117 -16.78 -13.33 -23.15
C ARG A 117 -17.36 -14.62 -23.74
N LEU A 118 -17.95 -14.55 -24.93
CA LEU A 118 -18.49 -15.71 -25.62
C LEU A 118 -17.42 -16.76 -25.95
N GLN A 119 -16.22 -16.34 -26.35
CA GLN A 119 -15.09 -17.25 -26.58
C GLN A 119 -14.66 -17.96 -25.28
N GLN A 120 -14.49 -17.22 -24.19
CA GLN A 120 -14.13 -17.77 -22.88
C GLN A 120 -15.21 -18.74 -22.35
N GLN A 121 -16.49 -18.32 -22.39
CA GLN A 121 -17.61 -19.17 -21.96
C GLN A 121 -17.72 -20.46 -22.78
N ARG A 122 -17.54 -20.41 -24.11
CA ARG A 122 -17.52 -21.61 -24.96
C ARG A 122 -16.37 -22.55 -24.60
N LEU A 123 -15.17 -22.02 -24.38
CA LEU A 123 -14.02 -22.83 -23.94
C LEU A 123 -14.29 -23.48 -22.58
N LEU A 124 -14.76 -22.71 -21.59
CA LEU A 124 -15.09 -23.25 -20.27
C LEU A 124 -16.22 -24.27 -20.32
N ALA A 125 -17.24 -24.10 -21.17
CA ALA A 125 -18.31 -25.10 -21.35
C ALA A 125 -17.83 -26.42 -21.98
N GLN A 126 -16.78 -26.38 -22.82
CA GLN A 126 -16.16 -27.60 -23.34
C GLN A 126 -15.32 -28.35 -22.29
N LEU A 127 -14.79 -27.63 -21.30
CA LEU A 127 -13.89 -28.16 -20.28
C LEU A 127 -14.60 -28.59 -19.00
N LEU A 128 -15.52 -27.75 -18.50
CA LEU A 128 -16.27 -27.89 -17.25
C LEU A 128 -17.73 -28.23 -17.54
N ASP A 129 -18.10 -29.46 -17.22
CA ASP A 129 -19.47 -30.00 -17.10
C ASP A 129 -19.56 -30.85 -15.82
N ASP A 130 -20.71 -31.43 -15.52
CA ASP A 130 -20.89 -32.16 -14.25
C ASP A 130 -20.10 -33.49 -14.18
N SER A 131 -19.45 -33.92 -15.27
CA SER A 131 -18.47 -35.04 -15.28
C SER A 131 -17.04 -34.61 -14.94
N THR A 132 -16.80 -33.30 -14.89
CA THR A 132 -15.47 -32.68 -14.70
C THR A 132 -15.43 -31.67 -13.56
N ALA A 133 -16.59 -31.19 -13.10
CA ALA A 133 -16.72 -30.45 -11.85
C ALA A 133 -16.48 -31.37 -10.65
N ALA A 134 -15.46 -31.03 -9.86
CA ALA A 134 -15.04 -31.81 -8.72
C ALA A 134 -14.49 -30.89 -7.61
N ALA A 135 -14.42 -31.43 -6.39
CA ALA A 135 -13.78 -30.74 -5.27
C ALA A 135 -12.26 -30.60 -5.50
N LEU A 136 -11.68 -29.52 -4.97
CA LEU A 136 -10.25 -29.25 -4.99
C LEU A 136 -9.82 -28.74 -3.62
N ASP A 137 -8.65 -29.16 -3.14
CA ASP A 137 -7.93 -28.49 -2.06
C ASP A 137 -6.45 -28.27 -2.44
N PHE A 138 -6.05 -27.00 -2.59
CA PHE A 138 -4.65 -26.63 -2.78
C PHE A 138 -3.90 -26.39 -1.45
N GLY A 139 -4.57 -26.28 -0.31
CA GLY A 139 -3.96 -25.89 0.95
C GLY A 139 -3.41 -24.45 0.94
N ASN A 140 -3.08 -23.93 2.12
CA ASN A 140 -2.49 -22.60 2.25
C ASN A 140 -1.08 -22.50 1.65
N ASN A 141 -0.35 -23.61 1.53
CA ASN A 141 0.90 -23.70 0.77
C ASN A 141 0.63 -23.76 -0.76
N SER A 142 0.11 -22.67 -1.30
CA SER A 142 -0.18 -22.48 -2.73
C SER A 142 -0.22 -20.99 -3.08
N GLN A 143 -0.21 -20.69 -4.39
CA GLN A 143 -0.36 -19.35 -4.94
C GLN A 143 -1.72 -19.16 -5.62
N ARG A 144 -2.01 -17.91 -6.00
CA ARG A 144 -3.08 -17.55 -6.92
C ARG A 144 -2.50 -17.36 -8.32
N VAL A 145 -3.23 -17.77 -9.34
CA VAL A 145 -2.86 -17.51 -10.74
C VAL A 145 -4.07 -16.97 -11.49
N SER A 146 -4.11 -15.66 -11.65
CA SER A 146 -5.23 -14.90 -12.23
C SER A 146 -4.97 -14.54 -13.69
N PRO A 147 -6.00 -14.19 -14.47
CA PRO A 147 -5.83 -13.39 -15.68
C PRO A 147 -5.14 -12.06 -15.39
N LEU A 148 -4.21 -11.66 -16.25
CA LEU A 148 -3.55 -10.34 -16.22
C LEU A 148 -4.51 -9.20 -16.57
N LEU A 149 -5.47 -9.50 -17.45
CA LEU A 149 -6.65 -8.72 -17.79
C LEU A 149 -7.82 -9.69 -17.94
N SER A 150 -9.04 -9.25 -17.68
CA SER A 150 -10.25 -10.07 -17.86
C SER A 150 -10.45 -10.51 -19.33
N THR A 151 -9.80 -9.82 -20.28
CA THR A 151 -9.78 -10.17 -21.71
C THR A 151 -8.58 -11.03 -22.13
N SER A 152 -7.49 -11.10 -21.36
CA SER A 152 -6.26 -11.83 -21.77
C SER A 152 -6.32 -13.32 -21.45
N ALA A 153 -7.03 -13.69 -20.39
CA ALA A 153 -7.24 -15.07 -19.96
C ALA A 153 -8.59 -15.22 -19.25
N SER A 154 -9.06 -16.46 -19.12
CA SER A 154 -10.20 -16.81 -18.29
C SER A 154 -9.72 -17.52 -17.02
N PRO A 155 -10.33 -17.27 -15.84
CA PRO A 155 -10.21 -18.19 -14.71
C PRO A 155 -10.70 -19.59 -15.12
N LEU A 156 -10.02 -20.64 -14.67
CA LEU A 156 -10.45 -22.04 -14.85
C LEU A 156 -10.94 -22.64 -13.53
N LEU A 157 -10.21 -22.39 -12.44
CA LEU A 157 -10.58 -22.85 -11.11
C LEU A 157 -10.61 -21.65 -10.16
N VAL A 158 -11.81 -21.32 -9.68
CA VAL A 158 -12.08 -20.25 -8.72
C VAL A 158 -12.49 -20.90 -7.39
N ALA A 159 -11.85 -20.51 -6.30
CA ALA A 159 -12.12 -20.99 -4.95
C ALA A 159 -13.51 -20.54 -4.44
N ASN A 160 -13.93 -21.11 -3.31
CA ASN A 160 -15.21 -20.76 -2.66
C ASN A 160 -15.36 -19.25 -2.40
N ASN A 161 -14.28 -18.55 -2.01
CA ASN A 161 -14.28 -17.10 -1.75
C ASN A 161 -14.02 -16.19 -2.98
N GLY A 162 -13.83 -16.76 -4.18
CA GLY A 162 -13.51 -16.00 -5.40
C GLY A 162 -12.02 -15.90 -5.78
N ASN A 163 -11.08 -16.39 -4.97
CA ASN A 163 -9.67 -16.49 -5.35
C ASN A 163 -9.48 -17.36 -6.60
N VAL A 164 -8.64 -16.94 -7.55
CA VAL A 164 -8.34 -17.75 -8.74
C VAL A 164 -7.13 -18.64 -8.50
N LEU A 165 -7.34 -19.96 -8.57
CA LEU A 165 -6.36 -21.01 -8.33
C LEU A 165 -5.72 -21.52 -9.63
N ALA A 166 -6.43 -21.38 -10.75
CA ALA A 166 -5.95 -21.71 -12.08
C ALA A 166 -6.57 -20.82 -13.15
N SER A 167 -5.83 -20.55 -14.22
CA SER A 167 -6.28 -19.75 -15.38
C SER A 167 -5.91 -20.43 -16.71
N ILE A 168 -6.66 -20.07 -17.76
CA ILE A 168 -6.56 -20.66 -19.11
C ILE A 168 -6.72 -19.58 -20.18
N ALA A 169 -5.95 -19.63 -21.28
CA ALA A 169 -5.98 -18.59 -22.31
C ALA A 169 -5.63 -19.09 -23.72
N THR A 170 -6.27 -18.53 -24.74
CA THR A 170 -5.82 -18.59 -26.14
C THR A 170 -4.84 -17.45 -26.43
N ALA A 171 -3.79 -17.34 -25.61
CA ALA A 171 -2.85 -16.24 -25.66
C ALA A 171 -2.02 -16.27 -26.96
N GLN A 172 -2.02 -15.17 -27.71
CA GLN A 172 -1.20 -14.98 -28.93
C GLN A 172 -1.43 -16.09 -29.98
N ASN A 173 -2.66 -16.57 -30.18
CA ASN A 173 -3.03 -17.74 -31.02
C ASN A 173 -2.53 -19.11 -30.50
N GLY A 174 -1.71 -19.13 -29.45
CA GLY A 174 -1.31 -20.32 -28.72
C GLY A 174 -2.34 -20.75 -27.68
N ARG A 175 -1.94 -21.71 -26.83
CA ARG A 175 -2.78 -22.21 -25.74
C ARG A 175 -1.97 -22.23 -24.45
N ALA A 176 -2.54 -21.65 -23.40
CA ALA A 176 -1.90 -21.47 -22.12
C ALA A 176 -2.79 -21.99 -20.99
N LEU A 177 -2.18 -22.68 -20.03
CA LEU A 177 -2.84 -23.22 -18.83
C LEU A 177 -1.92 -23.04 -17.63
N ALA A 178 -2.39 -22.53 -16.50
CA ALA A 178 -1.54 -22.34 -15.33
C ALA A 178 -2.26 -22.61 -14.02
N TYR A 179 -1.53 -23.18 -13.06
CA TYR A 179 -2.02 -23.51 -11.72
C TYR A 179 -1.13 -22.91 -10.64
N GLY A 180 -1.75 -22.36 -9.59
CA GLY A 180 -1.09 -21.90 -8.37
C GLY A 180 -0.57 -23.01 -7.45
N LYS A 181 -0.71 -24.27 -7.86
CA LYS A 181 -0.09 -25.44 -7.24
C LYS A 181 0.20 -26.53 -8.28
N ASP A 182 1.15 -27.40 -7.98
CA ASP A 182 1.54 -28.54 -8.83
C ASP A 182 0.45 -29.62 -8.83
N LEU A 183 -0.62 -29.38 -9.60
CA LEU A 183 -1.70 -30.33 -9.81
C LEU A 183 -1.26 -31.47 -10.75
N MET A 184 -0.36 -31.22 -11.71
CA MET A 184 0.19 -32.26 -12.59
C MET A 184 0.93 -33.33 -11.79
N GLY A 185 1.78 -32.93 -10.82
CA GLY A 185 2.54 -33.86 -9.99
C GLY A 185 1.63 -34.67 -9.06
N GLN A 186 0.59 -34.03 -8.50
CA GLN A 186 -0.45 -34.70 -7.72
C GLN A 186 -1.25 -35.71 -8.57
N LEU A 187 -1.50 -35.40 -9.84
CA LEU A 187 -2.20 -36.28 -10.77
C LEU A 187 -1.28 -37.27 -11.51
N ALA A 188 0.04 -37.23 -11.33
CA ALA A 188 0.96 -38.15 -11.98
C ALA A 188 0.82 -39.60 -11.47
N THR A 189 0.35 -39.79 -10.24
CA THR A 189 0.11 -41.12 -9.63
C THR A 189 -1.33 -41.25 -9.13
N ALA A 190 -1.85 -42.48 -9.07
CA ALA A 190 -3.22 -42.74 -8.61
C ALA A 190 -3.45 -42.46 -7.11
N SER A 191 -2.37 -42.33 -6.33
CA SER A 191 -2.40 -42.06 -4.88
C SER A 191 -2.14 -40.60 -4.50
N GLY A 192 -1.80 -39.72 -5.46
CA GLY A 192 -1.57 -38.31 -5.18
C GLY A 192 -2.87 -37.54 -4.86
N ALA A 193 -2.74 -36.36 -4.26
CA ALA A 193 -3.91 -35.54 -3.89
C ALA A 193 -4.78 -35.14 -5.10
N ASN A 194 -5.99 -34.66 -4.83
CA ASN A 194 -6.88 -34.08 -5.84
C ASN A 194 -7.22 -34.97 -7.07
N GLN A 195 -7.17 -36.32 -6.96
CA GLN A 195 -7.52 -37.23 -8.08
C GLN A 195 -8.88 -36.93 -8.73
N ALA A 196 -9.84 -36.40 -7.99
CA ALA A 196 -11.15 -36.00 -8.51
C ALA A 196 -11.07 -34.95 -9.63
N GLN A 197 -9.96 -34.19 -9.73
CA GLN A 197 -9.69 -33.25 -10.82
C GLN A 197 -9.13 -33.89 -12.09
N LEU A 198 -8.78 -35.20 -12.09
CA LEU A 198 -8.21 -35.87 -13.25
C LEU A 198 -9.07 -35.76 -14.53
N PRO A 199 -10.42 -35.84 -14.49
CA PRO A 199 -11.25 -35.64 -15.69
C PRO A 199 -11.11 -34.24 -16.29
N LEU A 200 -11.13 -33.20 -15.45
CA LEU A 200 -10.94 -31.81 -15.89
C LEU A 200 -9.51 -31.59 -16.42
N PHE A 201 -8.50 -32.06 -15.68
CA PHE A 201 -7.11 -31.94 -16.10
C PHE A 201 -6.87 -32.64 -17.44
N LYS A 202 -7.47 -33.83 -17.64
CA LYS A 202 -7.43 -34.54 -18.93
C LYS A 202 -7.97 -33.66 -20.05
N ARG A 203 -9.16 -33.09 -19.91
CA ARG A 203 -9.74 -32.21 -20.96
C ARG A 203 -8.90 -30.96 -21.20
N SER A 204 -8.44 -30.28 -20.15
CA SER A 204 -7.65 -29.06 -20.28
C SER A 204 -6.27 -29.32 -20.87
N PHE A 205 -5.64 -30.47 -20.56
CA PHE A 205 -4.37 -30.89 -21.15
C PHE A 205 -4.52 -31.37 -22.60
N THR A 206 -5.61 -32.10 -22.95
CA THR A 206 -5.93 -32.45 -24.34
C THR A 206 -6.18 -31.19 -25.17
N TRP A 207 -6.91 -30.21 -24.63
CA TRP A 207 -7.08 -28.92 -25.27
C TRP A 207 -5.74 -28.19 -25.43
N LEU A 208 -4.90 -28.16 -24.39
CA LEU A 208 -3.60 -27.51 -24.45
C LEU A 208 -2.72 -28.08 -25.57
N ALA A 209 -2.67 -29.41 -25.69
CA ALA A 209 -1.91 -30.10 -26.73
C ALA A 209 -2.50 -29.92 -28.14
N THR A 210 -3.83 -30.07 -28.30
CA THR A 210 -4.46 -30.29 -29.62
C THR A 210 -5.42 -29.19 -30.10
N GLY A 211 -5.78 -28.24 -29.23
CA GLY A 211 -6.88 -27.30 -29.45
C GLY A 211 -8.29 -27.87 -29.22
N LYS A 212 -8.43 -29.18 -28.93
CA LYS A 212 -9.73 -29.85 -28.71
C LYS A 212 -9.84 -30.34 -27.26
N ALA A 213 -10.89 -29.94 -26.55
CA ALA A 213 -11.16 -30.41 -25.18
C ALA A 213 -11.63 -31.87 -25.10
N GLN A 214 -12.16 -32.40 -26.21
CA GLN A 214 -12.68 -33.76 -26.32
C GLN A 214 -11.98 -34.52 -27.45
N GLY A 215 -11.82 -35.82 -27.27
CA GLY A 215 -11.04 -36.71 -28.15
C GLY A 215 -9.80 -37.27 -27.45
N PRO A 216 -9.09 -38.23 -28.10
CA PRO A 216 -7.83 -38.76 -27.59
C PRO A 216 -6.70 -37.73 -27.75
N LEU A 217 -5.68 -37.86 -26.90
CA LEU A 217 -4.37 -37.25 -27.17
C LEU A 217 -3.72 -37.94 -28.38
N PRO A 218 -2.77 -37.27 -29.08
CA PRO A 218 -1.89 -37.92 -30.03
C PRO A 218 -1.18 -39.12 -29.40
N ALA A 219 -0.92 -40.17 -30.19
CA ALA A 219 -0.30 -41.40 -29.67
C ALA A 219 1.09 -41.14 -29.03
N THR A 220 1.83 -40.16 -29.56
CA THR A 220 3.04 -39.60 -28.95
C THR A 220 2.90 -38.08 -28.90
N LEU A 221 3.30 -37.49 -27.77
CA LEU A 221 3.44 -36.04 -27.58
C LEU A 221 4.90 -35.70 -27.33
N ARG A 222 5.43 -34.69 -28.03
CA ARG A 222 6.77 -34.17 -27.78
C ARG A 222 6.70 -33.03 -26.78
N LEU A 223 7.36 -33.19 -25.64
CA LEU A 223 7.34 -32.23 -24.54
C LEU A 223 8.75 -31.79 -24.16
N ALA A 224 8.88 -30.55 -23.70
CA ALA A 224 10.09 -30.08 -23.03
C ALA A 224 9.73 -29.39 -21.72
N ALA A 225 10.63 -29.49 -20.74
CA ALA A 225 10.39 -29.05 -19.37
C ALA A 225 11.52 -28.17 -18.85
N GLN A 226 11.17 -27.09 -18.16
CA GLN A 226 12.09 -26.24 -17.41
C GLN A 226 11.69 -26.27 -15.93
N ASN A 227 12.66 -26.61 -15.06
CA ASN A 227 12.47 -26.69 -13.60
C ASN A 227 11.23 -27.52 -13.18
N TYR A 228 10.92 -28.57 -13.94
CA TYR A 228 9.80 -29.46 -13.68
C TYR A 228 10.17 -30.93 -13.93
N SER A 229 9.55 -31.85 -13.19
CA SER A 229 9.86 -33.27 -13.21
C SER A 229 9.44 -33.96 -14.52
N GLN A 230 10.42 -34.45 -15.28
CA GLN A 230 10.16 -35.27 -16.47
C GLN A 230 9.41 -36.57 -16.13
N ALA A 231 9.68 -37.16 -14.95
CA ALA A 231 8.97 -38.35 -14.49
C ALA A 231 7.48 -38.06 -14.24
N SER A 232 7.14 -36.91 -13.66
CA SER A 232 5.76 -36.49 -13.44
C SER A 232 5.02 -36.28 -14.77
N ILE A 233 5.68 -35.66 -15.76
CA ILE A 233 5.13 -35.49 -17.11
C ILE A 233 4.86 -36.85 -17.76
N THR A 234 5.86 -37.73 -17.82
CA THR A 234 5.75 -39.04 -18.48
C THR A 234 4.67 -39.90 -17.83
N ASN A 235 4.62 -39.95 -16.51
CA ASN A 235 3.61 -40.70 -15.77
C ASN A 235 2.20 -40.15 -16.03
N LEU A 236 2.00 -38.83 -16.01
CA LEU A 236 0.69 -38.25 -16.28
C LEU A 236 0.26 -38.48 -17.74
N VAL A 237 1.12 -38.21 -18.72
CA VAL A 237 0.80 -38.41 -20.15
C VAL A 237 0.42 -39.87 -20.43
N ALA A 238 1.11 -40.84 -19.80
CA ALA A 238 0.72 -42.25 -19.83
C ALA A 238 -0.67 -42.49 -19.21
N ARG A 239 -0.98 -41.93 -18.03
CA ARG A 239 -2.32 -41.99 -17.42
C ARG A 239 -3.42 -41.34 -18.28
N LEU A 240 -3.08 -40.34 -19.08
CA LEU A 240 -4.03 -39.68 -19.99
C LEU A 240 -4.28 -40.48 -21.29
N GLY A 241 -3.46 -41.51 -21.57
CA GLY A 241 -3.60 -42.42 -22.71
C GLY A 241 -2.69 -42.08 -23.91
N SER A 242 -1.51 -41.52 -23.65
CA SER A 242 -0.53 -41.12 -24.68
C SER A 242 0.90 -41.44 -24.23
N LYS A 243 1.87 -41.42 -25.15
CA LYS A 243 3.30 -41.56 -24.85
C LYS A 243 3.98 -40.19 -24.80
N ALA A 244 4.65 -39.87 -23.71
CA ALA A 244 5.55 -38.71 -23.67
C ALA A 244 6.87 -39.01 -24.37
N GLU A 245 7.29 -38.12 -25.25
CA GLU A 245 8.63 -38.04 -25.82
C GLU A 245 9.29 -36.76 -25.29
N MET A 246 10.22 -36.90 -24.34
CA MET A 246 10.90 -35.75 -23.75
C MET A 246 12.01 -35.26 -24.68
N VAL A 247 11.81 -34.09 -25.29
CA VAL A 247 12.80 -33.41 -26.12
C VAL A 247 13.77 -32.65 -25.21
N SER A 248 15.05 -33.00 -25.29
CA SER A 248 16.11 -32.25 -24.62
C SER A 248 16.28 -30.89 -25.32
N CYS A 249 15.76 -29.82 -24.69
CA CYS A 249 15.74 -28.49 -25.27
C CYS A 249 15.86 -27.42 -24.20
N ALA A 250 16.75 -26.44 -24.40
CA ALA A 250 16.93 -25.29 -23.53
C ALA A 250 15.82 -24.25 -23.78
N ILE A 251 14.59 -24.55 -23.37
CA ILE A 251 13.38 -23.77 -23.74
C ILE A 251 13.34 -22.35 -23.16
N THR A 252 14.29 -21.97 -22.31
CA THR A 252 14.52 -20.63 -21.77
C THR A 252 15.56 -19.82 -22.55
N ASP A 253 16.37 -20.46 -23.38
CA ASP A 253 17.40 -19.83 -24.22
C ASP A 253 16.76 -19.32 -25.53
N PRO A 254 16.84 -18.02 -25.86
CA PRO A 254 16.29 -17.49 -27.11
C PRO A 254 17.00 -17.99 -28.38
N ALA A 255 18.21 -18.54 -28.27
CA ALA A 255 18.97 -19.09 -29.39
C ALA A 255 18.56 -20.52 -29.78
N ASN A 256 17.71 -21.20 -28.98
CA ASN A 256 17.34 -22.58 -29.26
C ASN A 256 16.46 -22.71 -30.53
N SER A 257 16.64 -23.80 -31.27
CA SER A 257 15.83 -24.19 -32.45
C SER A 257 15.00 -25.46 -32.21
N CYS A 258 15.33 -26.26 -31.19
CA CYS A 258 14.64 -27.51 -30.86
C CYS A 258 13.15 -27.34 -30.53
N TRP A 259 12.74 -26.14 -30.08
CA TRP A 259 11.35 -25.78 -29.75
C TRP A 259 10.34 -26.04 -30.89
N GLU A 260 10.76 -25.97 -32.15
CA GLU A 260 9.86 -26.15 -33.31
C GLU A 260 9.22 -27.55 -33.32
N SER A 261 9.95 -28.56 -32.84
CA SER A 261 9.52 -29.95 -32.73
C SER A 261 8.62 -30.25 -31.52
N ILE A 262 8.55 -29.34 -30.54
CA ILE A 262 7.83 -29.56 -29.27
C ILE A 262 6.37 -29.17 -29.41
N ASP A 263 5.46 -29.97 -28.85
CA ASP A 263 4.01 -29.76 -28.89
C ASP A 263 3.54 -28.99 -27.64
N VAL A 264 4.09 -29.34 -26.46
CA VAL A 264 3.76 -28.72 -25.16
C VAL A 264 5.01 -28.40 -24.34
N PHE A 265 5.10 -27.16 -23.85
CA PHE A 265 6.16 -26.66 -22.97
C PHE A 265 5.69 -26.65 -21.51
N VAL A 266 6.49 -27.17 -20.59
CA VAL A 266 6.16 -27.28 -19.16
C VAL A 266 7.14 -26.44 -18.34
N PHE A 267 6.64 -25.48 -17.56
CA PHE A 267 7.45 -24.60 -16.70
C PHE A 267 7.08 -24.80 -15.22
N GLY A 268 8.07 -25.06 -14.38
CA GLY A 268 7.92 -25.11 -12.92
C GLY A 268 8.24 -23.78 -12.23
N GLN A 269 7.94 -23.71 -10.93
CA GLN A 269 8.17 -22.53 -10.08
C GLN A 269 9.58 -21.96 -10.22
N ASP A 270 10.62 -22.79 -10.17
CA ASP A 270 12.01 -22.34 -10.09
C ASP A 270 12.64 -21.99 -11.46
N THR A 271 11.80 -21.75 -12.48
CA THR A 271 12.24 -21.24 -13.79
C THR A 271 13.08 -19.96 -13.60
N PRO A 272 14.33 -19.91 -14.09
CA PRO A 272 15.19 -18.74 -13.94
C PRO A 272 14.61 -17.49 -14.60
N PHE A 273 14.81 -16.33 -13.99
CA PHE A 273 14.52 -15.04 -14.61
C PHE A 273 15.52 -14.74 -15.73
N SER A 274 15.06 -14.23 -16.87
CA SER A 274 15.92 -13.65 -17.91
C SER A 274 15.19 -12.55 -18.69
N ALA A 275 15.90 -11.54 -19.17
CA ALA A 275 15.27 -10.42 -19.90
C ALA A 275 14.50 -10.86 -21.17
N SER A 276 14.86 -12.01 -21.76
CA SER A 276 14.25 -12.56 -22.97
C SER A 276 13.10 -13.55 -22.72
N LEU A 277 12.93 -14.06 -21.50
CA LEU A 277 12.03 -15.20 -21.23
C LEU A 277 10.58 -14.96 -21.69
N SER A 278 10.01 -13.80 -21.38
CA SER A 278 8.63 -13.48 -21.78
C SER A 278 8.47 -13.41 -23.31
N ASN A 279 9.46 -12.88 -24.03
CA ASN A 279 9.49 -12.86 -25.49
C ASN A 279 9.63 -14.28 -26.07
N GLN A 280 10.44 -15.14 -25.44
CA GLN A 280 10.65 -16.51 -25.90
C GLN A 280 9.39 -17.39 -25.69
N VAL A 281 8.71 -17.27 -24.54
CA VAL A 281 7.42 -17.94 -24.32
C VAL A 281 6.35 -17.39 -25.28
N SER A 282 6.38 -16.09 -25.56
CA SER A 282 5.51 -15.46 -26.56
C SER A 282 5.72 -16.04 -27.97
N ARG A 283 6.97 -16.30 -28.38
CA ARG A 283 7.29 -16.96 -29.66
C ARG A 283 6.66 -18.36 -29.76
N TYR A 284 6.68 -19.14 -28.69
CA TYR A 284 6.04 -20.48 -28.67
C TYR A 284 4.51 -20.37 -28.80
N LEU A 285 3.90 -19.43 -28.08
CA LEU A 285 2.46 -19.18 -28.17
C LEU A 285 2.05 -18.71 -29.58
N GLN A 286 2.80 -17.77 -30.17
CA GLN A 286 2.59 -17.29 -31.55
C GLN A 286 2.64 -18.40 -32.59
N ALA A 287 3.48 -19.42 -32.37
CA ALA A 287 3.56 -20.63 -33.20
C ALA A 287 2.46 -21.67 -32.90
N GLY A 288 1.40 -21.30 -32.16
CA GLY A 288 0.26 -22.17 -31.87
C GLY A 288 0.53 -23.29 -30.88
N LYS A 289 1.64 -23.24 -30.13
CA LYS A 289 2.06 -24.30 -29.20
C LYS A 289 1.31 -24.22 -27.85
N GLY A 290 1.32 -25.33 -27.10
CA GLY A 290 0.79 -25.38 -25.74
C GLY A 290 1.84 -25.00 -24.70
N VAL A 291 1.49 -24.16 -23.72
CA VAL A 291 2.37 -23.80 -22.59
C VAL A 291 1.62 -24.03 -21.27
N ILE A 292 2.23 -24.79 -20.35
CA ILE A 292 1.72 -24.98 -18.99
C ILE A 292 2.70 -24.50 -17.92
N TYR A 293 2.19 -23.75 -16.93
CA TYR A 293 2.94 -23.32 -15.75
C TYR A 293 2.38 -23.94 -14.46
N LEU A 294 3.27 -24.45 -13.62
CA LEU A 294 2.95 -25.17 -12.39
C LEU A 294 3.78 -24.60 -11.24
N HIS A 295 3.12 -23.84 -10.36
CA HIS A 295 3.73 -23.32 -9.14
C HIS A 295 3.75 -24.39 -8.03
N SER A 296 4.67 -24.35 -7.05
CA SER A 296 4.81 -25.44 -6.07
C SER A 296 4.46 -25.08 -4.62
N ASN A 297 4.53 -23.80 -4.21
CA ASN A 297 4.32 -23.36 -2.83
C ASN A 297 3.57 -22.01 -2.72
N TRP A 298 3.67 -21.29 -1.59
CA TRP A 298 3.06 -19.96 -1.41
C TRP A 298 3.97 -18.79 -1.84
N GLY A 299 5.24 -19.06 -2.12
CA GLY A 299 6.29 -18.08 -2.37
C GLY A 299 6.14 -17.32 -3.69
N ASP A 300 7.16 -16.53 -4.02
CA ASP A 300 7.23 -15.82 -5.30
C ASP A 300 8.08 -16.57 -6.32
N SER A 301 7.98 -16.20 -7.60
CA SER A 301 8.87 -16.65 -8.67
C SER A 301 9.05 -15.57 -9.74
N ALA A 302 10.26 -15.03 -9.85
CA ALA A 302 10.59 -14.00 -10.82
C ALA A 302 10.46 -14.49 -12.27
N GLY A 303 11.02 -15.66 -12.61
CA GLY A 303 10.87 -16.24 -13.95
C GLY A 303 9.45 -16.76 -14.21
N GLY A 304 8.78 -17.33 -13.20
CA GLY A 304 7.37 -17.73 -13.28
C GLY A 304 6.43 -16.57 -13.62
N ARG A 305 6.65 -15.38 -13.05
CA ARG A 305 5.94 -14.16 -13.45
C ARG A 305 6.13 -13.81 -14.92
N GLN A 306 7.32 -13.98 -15.49
CA GLN A 306 7.57 -13.72 -16.91
C GLN A 306 6.88 -14.72 -17.83
N VAL A 307 6.87 -16.00 -17.45
CA VAL A 307 6.14 -17.06 -18.18
C VAL A 307 4.63 -16.74 -18.17
N LEU A 308 4.06 -16.45 -16.99
CA LEU A 308 2.66 -16.09 -16.84
C LEU A 308 2.28 -14.82 -17.60
N GLN A 309 3.14 -13.79 -17.59
CA GLN A 309 2.91 -12.55 -18.33
C GLN A 309 2.77 -12.80 -19.84
N ALA A 310 3.62 -13.65 -20.42
CA ALA A 310 3.51 -14.06 -21.83
C ALA A 310 2.21 -14.84 -22.13
N MET A 311 1.74 -15.62 -21.15
CA MET A 311 0.48 -16.37 -21.16
C MET A 311 -0.77 -15.50 -20.92
N GLY A 312 -0.63 -14.18 -20.69
CA GLY A 312 -1.74 -13.30 -20.36
C GLY A 312 -2.29 -13.48 -18.94
N MET A 313 -1.44 -13.92 -18.02
CA MET A 313 -1.76 -14.27 -16.62
C MET A 313 -0.79 -13.59 -15.65
N GLU A 314 -1.11 -13.63 -14.35
CA GLU A 314 -0.26 -13.12 -13.28
C GLU A 314 -0.21 -14.08 -12.08
N LEU A 315 0.93 -14.08 -11.37
CA LEU A 315 1.08 -14.75 -10.08
C LEU A 315 0.62 -13.81 -8.95
N GLY A 316 -0.09 -14.33 -7.95
CA GLY A 316 -0.49 -13.56 -6.79
C GLY A 316 0.68 -12.92 -6.05
N GLY A 317 0.40 -11.84 -5.31
CA GLY A 317 1.39 -11.20 -4.43
C GLY A 317 1.74 -12.04 -3.19
N TYR A 318 2.69 -11.55 -2.39
CA TYR A 318 2.99 -12.10 -1.07
C TYR A 318 1.75 -12.06 -0.15
N ALA A 319 1.42 -13.09 0.64
CA ALA A 319 2.08 -14.39 0.83
C ALA A 319 1.33 -15.54 0.13
N GLY A 320 0.85 -15.34 -1.10
CA GLY A 320 0.02 -16.32 -1.79
C GLY A 320 -1.25 -16.64 -1.02
N ASN A 321 -1.52 -17.92 -0.80
CA ASN A 321 -2.62 -18.40 0.02
C ASN A 321 -2.22 -18.74 1.46
N TYR A 322 -0.99 -18.44 1.91
CA TYR A 322 -0.47 -18.86 3.23
C TYR A 322 -1.34 -18.39 4.40
N TRP A 323 -1.87 -17.16 4.31
CA TRP A 323 -2.78 -16.53 5.27
C TRP A 323 -4.26 -16.61 4.86
N ALA A 324 -4.59 -17.26 3.74
CA ALA A 324 -5.97 -17.35 3.29
C ALA A 324 -6.76 -18.34 4.16
N PRO A 325 -8.06 -18.10 4.42
CA PRO A 325 -8.94 -19.11 4.99
C PRO A 325 -9.11 -20.28 3.99
N ALA A 326 -9.65 -21.41 4.46
CA ALA A 326 -9.84 -22.61 3.65
C ALA A 326 -10.59 -22.35 2.32
N ASP A 327 -11.66 -21.56 2.37
CA ASP A 327 -12.42 -21.12 1.19
C ASP A 327 -11.61 -20.30 0.17
N GLY A 328 -10.39 -19.86 0.53
CA GLY A 328 -9.45 -19.17 -0.34
C GLY A 328 -8.57 -20.07 -1.21
N TYR A 329 -8.55 -21.37 -0.96
CA TYR A 329 -7.79 -22.36 -1.73
C TYR A 329 -8.54 -23.69 -1.94
N GLN A 330 -9.79 -23.79 -1.48
CA GLN A 330 -10.68 -24.92 -1.67
C GLN A 330 -11.83 -24.62 -2.65
N ILE A 331 -12.31 -25.67 -3.30
CA ILE A 331 -13.55 -25.72 -4.08
C ILE A 331 -14.38 -26.87 -3.52
N GLY A 332 -15.56 -26.59 -3.00
CA GLY A 332 -16.47 -27.60 -2.46
C GLY A 332 -17.93 -27.27 -2.76
N GLY A 333 -18.74 -28.29 -3.06
CA GLY A 333 -20.19 -28.14 -3.22
C GLY A 333 -20.66 -27.32 -4.44
N ARG A 334 -19.79 -27.05 -5.43
CA ARG A 334 -20.15 -26.33 -6.65
C ARG A 334 -20.49 -27.27 -7.81
N THR A 335 -21.58 -26.99 -8.51
CA THR A 335 -21.89 -27.58 -9.83
C THR A 335 -21.00 -26.99 -10.92
N ALA A 336 -20.95 -27.62 -12.10
CA ALA A 336 -20.20 -27.06 -13.22
C ALA A 336 -20.73 -25.69 -13.65
N ALA A 337 -22.05 -25.47 -13.59
CA ALA A 337 -22.66 -24.19 -13.90
C ALA A 337 -22.20 -23.08 -12.94
N GLN A 338 -22.19 -23.35 -11.63
CA GLN A 338 -21.71 -22.40 -10.62
C GLN A 338 -20.22 -22.08 -10.81
N GLN A 339 -19.40 -23.06 -11.18
CA GLN A 339 -17.97 -22.84 -11.39
C GLN A 339 -17.68 -22.05 -12.68
N ARG A 340 -18.43 -22.29 -13.76
CA ARG A 340 -18.37 -21.46 -14.97
C ARG A 340 -18.85 -20.03 -14.71
N GLN A 341 -19.88 -19.84 -13.87
CA GLN A 341 -20.34 -18.52 -13.45
C GLN A 341 -19.28 -17.78 -12.61
N ALA A 342 -18.63 -18.46 -11.66
CA ALA A 342 -17.56 -17.88 -10.85
C ALA A 342 -16.33 -17.45 -11.68
N ALA A 343 -16.13 -18.06 -12.84
CA ALA A 343 -15.07 -17.69 -13.80
C ALA A 343 -15.44 -16.53 -14.74
N ASP A 344 -16.73 -16.22 -14.93
CA ASP A 344 -17.20 -15.20 -15.88
C ASP A 344 -17.03 -13.76 -15.34
N ARG A 345 -15.79 -13.25 -15.40
CA ARG A 345 -15.49 -11.85 -15.06
C ARG A 345 -16.11 -10.85 -16.03
N LEU A 346 -16.15 -11.18 -17.32
CA LEU A 346 -16.55 -10.25 -18.38
C LEU A 346 -18.07 -9.95 -18.38
N GLY A 347 -18.90 -10.80 -17.77
CA GLY A 347 -20.33 -10.52 -17.62
C GLY A 347 -20.68 -9.30 -16.77
N ALA A 348 -19.83 -8.98 -15.79
CA ALA A 348 -19.94 -7.74 -15.03
C ALA A 348 -19.60 -6.53 -15.93
N HIS A 349 -18.47 -6.59 -16.63
CA HIS A 349 -18.02 -5.55 -17.56
C HIS A 349 -19.08 -5.25 -18.63
N GLU A 350 -19.69 -6.29 -19.22
CA GLU A 350 -20.76 -6.16 -20.21
C GLU A 350 -21.98 -5.42 -19.63
N SER A 351 -22.41 -5.76 -18.41
CA SER A 351 -23.52 -5.07 -17.73
C SER A 351 -23.24 -3.57 -17.52
N ALA A 352 -22.01 -3.23 -17.11
CA ALA A 352 -21.58 -1.84 -16.94
C ALA A 352 -21.56 -1.08 -18.27
N LEU A 353 -21.05 -1.69 -19.35
CA LEU A 353 -21.01 -1.06 -20.68
C LEU A 353 -22.41 -0.93 -21.31
N ALA A 354 -23.31 -1.88 -21.06
CA ALA A 354 -24.71 -1.80 -21.49
C ALA A 354 -25.46 -0.64 -20.80
N ALA A 355 -25.31 -0.49 -19.48
CA ALA A 355 -25.86 0.65 -18.74
C ALA A 355 -25.26 2.00 -19.18
N LEU A 356 -23.99 2.01 -19.59
CA LEU A 356 -23.35 3.21 -20.12
C LEU A 356 -23.87 3.58 -21.52
N LYS A 357 -24.09 2.59 -22.39
CA LYS A 357 -24.58 2.79 -23.77
C LYS A 357 -26.04 3.22 -23.79
N ASN A 358 -26.88 2.59 -22.97
CA ASN A 358 -28.34 2.74 -23.03
C ASN A 358 -28.88 3.80 -22.04
N GLY A 359 -28.02 4.32 -21.15
CA GLY A 359 -28.43 5.06 -19.97
C GLY A 359 -28.69 4.14 -18.77
N SER A 360 -28.54 4.70 -17.56
CA SER A 360 -28.80 4.03 -16.30
C SER A 360 -29.98 4.67 -15.59
N SER A 361 -30.82 3.83 -14.98
CA SER A 361 -31.89 4.20 -14.05
C SER A 361 -31.64 3.67 -12.62
N ALA A 362 -30.41 3.26 -12.31
CA ALA A 362 -30.08 2.70 -11.00
C ALA A 362 -30.08 3.79 -9.91
N ASP A 363 -30.71 3.50 -8.77
CA ASP A 363 -30.53 4.32 -7.57
C ASP A 363 -29.18 4.01 -6.93
N PHE A 364 -28.18 4.82 -7.25
CA PHE A 364 -26.82 4.68 -6.74
C PHE A 364 -26.65 4.95 -5.22
N SER A 365 -27.71 5.29 -4.47
CA SER A 365 -27.67 5.19 -2.99
C SER A 365 -28.00 3.79 -2.45
N ALA A 366 -28.70 2.96 -3.22
CA ALA A 366 -29.14 1.62 -2.81
C ALA A 366 -28.42 0.50 -3.58
N ASP A 367 -28.16 0.70 -4.88
CA ASP A 367 -27.51 -0.28 -5.76
C ASP A 367 -26.14 0.22 -6.25
N THR A 368 -25.10 -0.54 -5.89
CA THR A 368 -23.71 -0.31 -6.31
C THR A 368 -23.15 -1.42 -7.19
N SER A 369 -24.01 -2.30 -7.72
CA SER A 369 -23.63 -3.43 -8.58
C SER A 369 -22.89 -2.98 -9.84
N LEU A 370 -23.43 -1.99 -10.56
CA LEU A 370 -22.80 -1.38 -11.74
C LEU A 370 -21.45 -0.71 -11.41
N ILE A 371 -21.31 -0.16 -10.19
CA ILE A 371 -20.05 0.46 -9.74
C ILE A 371 -19.00 -0.61 -9.45
N SER A 372 -19.41 -1.72 -8.83
CA SER A 372 -18.54 -2.87 -8.55
C SER A 372 -18.10 -3.57 -9.84
N ALA A 373 -18.99 -3.65 -10.84
CA ALA A 373 -18.68 -4.14 -12.17
C ALA A 373 -17.67 -3.24 -12.92
N LEU A 374 -17.86 -1.93 -12.83
CA LEU A 374 -16.96 -0.91 -13.37
C LEU A 374 -15.57 -0.96 -12.69
N ASP A 375 -15.49 -1.21 -11.39
CA ASP A 375 -14.22 -1.41 -10.67
C ASP A 375 -13.45 -2.65 -11.13
N GLY A 376 -14.15 -3.67 -11.65
CA GLY A 376 -13.53 -4.78 -12.36
C GLY A 376 -12.70 -4.33 -13.57
N ILE A 377 -13.23 -3.40 -14.37
CA ILE A 377 -12.52 -2.81 -15.53
C ILE A 377 -11.36 -1.91 -15.04
N ARG A 378 -11.51 -1.22 -13.91
CA ARG A 378 -10.40 -0.44 -13.31
C ARG A 378 -9.25 -1.33 -12.88
N ASN A 379 -9.53 -2.47 -12.25
CA ASN A 379 -8.49 -3.36 -11.75
C ASN A 379 -7.63 -3.94 -12.87
N ASP A 380 -8.26 -4.30 -14.00
CA ASP A 380 -7.57 -4.64 -15.25
C ASP A 380 -6.56 -3.54 -15.67
N LEU A 381 -7.01 -2.26 -15.71
CA LEU A 381 -6.15 -1.12 -16.05
C LEU A 381 -5.01 -0.89 -15.03
N LEU A 382 -5.34 -0.86 -13.73
CA LEU A 382 -4.37 -0.63 -12.65
C LEU A 382 -3.27 -1.70 -12.60
N GLY A 383 -3.58 -2.95 -12.97
CA GLY A 383 -2.58 -4.02 -13.10
C GLY A 383 -1.50 -3.71 -14.13
N GLN A 384 -1.82 -2.97 -15.21
CA GLN A 384 -0.85 -2.53 -16.22
C GLN A 384 -0.14 -1.24 -15.79
N GLU A 385 -0.90 -0.27 -15.28
CA GLU A 385 -0.38 1.03 -14.85
C GLU A 385 0.66 0.86 -13.73
N GLY A 386 0.37 0.02 -12.73
CA GLY A 386 1.27 -0.30 -11.63
C GLY A 386 2.64 -0.85 -12.07
N GLN A 387 2.70 -1.52 -13.22
CA GLN A 387 3.94 -2.05 -13.80
C GLN A 387 4.72 -1.01 -14.64
N GLY A 388 4.18 0.19 -14.83
CA GLY A 388 4.76 1.20 -15.73
C GLY A 388 4.57 0.88 -17.21
N ILE A 389 3.56 0.07 -17.57
CA ILE A 389 3.28 -0.30 -18.96
C ILE A 389 2.47 0.82 -19.62
N ASN A 390 2.94 1.33 -20.77
CA ASN A 390 2.08 2.13 -21.64
C ASN A 390 1.17 1.19 -22.46
N LEU A 391 -0.15 1.35 -22.35
CA LEU A 391 -1.13 0.52 -23.06
C LEU A 391 -1.02 0.62 -24.58
N PHE A 392 -0.52 1.75 -25.10
CA PHE A 392 -0.56 2.13 -26.51
C PHE A 392 0.78 1.96 -27.25
N ALA A 393 1.88 1.65 -26.53
CA ALA A 393 3.24 1.60 -27.10
C ALA A 393 3.50 0.46 -28.12
N ASP A 394 4.63 0.57 -28.82
CA ASP A 394 5.11 -0.12 -30.04
C ASP A 394 4.74 -1.61 -30.25
N ASN A 395 4.50 -2.39 -29.19
CA ASN A 395 3.94 -3.75 -29.32
C ASN A 395 2.39 -3.76 -29.41
N TYR A 396 1.79 -2.65 -29.86
CA TYR A 396 0.35 -2.44 -30.03
C TYR A 396 -0.34 -3.64 -30.69
N TYR A 397 0.16 -4.08 -31.86
CA TYR A 397 -0.39 -5.16 -32.66
C TYR A 397 -0.20 -6.56 -32.04
N LEU A 398 0.80 -6.74 -31.17
CA LEU A 398 1.06 -8.03 -30.49
C LEU A 398 0.16 -8.24 -29.25
N LYS A 399 -0.65 -7.25 -28.88
CA LYS A 399 -1.55 -7.29 -27.70
C LYS A 399 -3.02 -7.01 -28.07
N PRO A 400 -3.64 -7.80 -28.96
CA PRO A 400 -5.05 -7.59 -29.36
C PRO A 400 -6.02 -7.70 -28.17
N TYR A 401 -5.66 -8.43 -27.12
CA TYR A 401 -6.45 -8.55 -25.89
C TYR A 401 -6.61 -7.22 -25.12
N MET A 402 -5.78 -6.20 -25.37
CA MET A 402 -5.94 -4.85 -24.82
C MET A 402 -6.87 -3.94 -25.65
N ALA A 403 -7.35 -4.38 -26.81
CA ALA A 403 -8.04 -3.53 -27.78
C ALA A 403 -9.35 -2.91 -27.27
N ALA A 404 -10.04 -3.58 -26.34
CA ALA A 404 -11.22 -3.04 -25.65
C ALA A 404 -10.82 -1.94 -24.65
N HIS A 405 -9.89 -2.24 -23.73
CA HIS A 405 -9.41 -1.29 -22.72
C HIS A 405 -8.86 0.01 -23.34
N ARG A 406 -8.08 -0.09 -24.43
CA ARG A 406 -7.58 1.08 -25.18
C ARG A 406 -8.70 2.01 -25.66
N ARG A 407 -9.76 1.43 -26.24
CA ARG A 407 -10.95 2.18 -26.69
C ARG A 407 -11.72 2.80 -25.53
N LEU A 408 -11.84 2.07 -24.42
CA LEU A 408 -12.50 2.55 -23.21
C LEU A 408 -11.75 3.73 -22.54
N VAL A 409 -10.41 3.72 -22.57
CA VAL A 409 -9.58 4.85 -22.12
C VAL A 409 -9.76 6.08 -23.02
N LEU A 410 -9.72 5.92 -24.35
CA LEU A 410 -9.96 7.04 -25.29
C LEU A 410 -11.41 7.55 -25.24
N TRP A 411 -12.38 6.66 -25.02
CA TRP A 411 -13.76 7.05 -24.73
C TRP A 411 -13.86 7.87 -23.45
N ALA A 412 -13.12 7.48 -22.40
CA ALA A 412 -13.13 8.17 -21.11
C ALA A 412 -12.54 9.58 -21.22
N ASP A 413 -11.50 9.77 -22.05
CA ASP A 413 -10.98 11.10 -22.38
C ASP A 413 -12.05 12.02 -22.99
N LEU A 414 -12.70 11.58 -24.08
CA LEU A 414 -13.75 12.36 -24.77
C LEU A 414 -14.93 12.66 -23.84
N SER A 415 -15.32 11.70 -23.01
CA SER A 415 -16.32 11.89 -21.96
C SER A 415 -15.88 12.94 -20.94
N ARG A 416 -14.61 12.88 -20.49
CA ARG A 416 -14.10 13.77 -19.44
C ARG A 416 -14.06 15.23 -19.87
N GLN A 417 -13.73 15.51 -21.13
CA GLN A 417 -13.73 16.88 -21.69
C GLN A 417 -15.07 17.63 -21.48
N GLN A 418 -16.17 16.90 -21.30
CA GLN A 418 -17.52 17.44 -21.10
C GLN A 418 -17.93 17.54 -19.61
N VAL A 419 -17.12 17.00 -18.69
CA VAL A 419 -17.47 16.92 -17.25
C VAL A 419 -17.29 18.26 -16.57
N ASP A 420 -18.40 18.82 -16.09
CA ASP A 420 -18.46 19.84 -15.05
C ASP A 420 -19.00 19.20 -13.76
N TYR A 421 -18.12 18.93 -12.79
CA TYR A 421 -18.50 18.31 -11.52
C TYR A 421 -19.53 19.13 -10.71
N ALA A 422 -19.62 20.45 -10.91
CA ALA A 422 -20.62 21.29 -10.25
C ALA A 422 -22.04 21.03 -10.77
N GLN A 423 -22.20 20.42 -11.97
CA GLN A 423 -23.50 20.08 -12.56
C GLN A 423 -23.90 18.61 -12.33
N VAL A 424 -22.97 17.71 -12.01
CA VAL A 424 -23.28 16.28 -11.86
C VAL A 424 -24.04 16.01 -10.55
N ARG A 425 -25.15 15.28 -10.66
CA ARG A 425 -26.11 14.96 -9.59
C ARG A 425 -26.41 13.48 -9.58
N ARG A 426 -26.49 12.85 -8.41
CA ARG A 426 -26.76 11.41 -8.27
C ARG A 426 -28.19 11.04 -8.68
N SER A 427 -29.13 11.98 -8.58
CA SER A 427 -30.49 11.88 -9.13
C SER A 427 -30.54 11.80 -10.66
N ASP A 428 -29.55 12.34 -11.38
CA ASP A 428 -29.33 12.01 -12.80
C ASP A 428 -28.40 10.80 -12.89
N ALA A 429 -28.98 9.61 -12.72
CA ALA A 429 -28.26 8.34 -12.75
C ALA A 429 -27.43 8.15 -14.04
N SER A 430 -27.85 8.70 -15.18
CA SER A 430 -27.14 8.56 -16.45
C SER A 430 -25.93 9.49 -16.56
N ALA A 431 -26.06 10.77 -16.22
CA ALA A 431 -24.92 11.69 -16.19
C ALA A 431 -23.93 11.34 -15.06
N PHE A 432 -24.44 10.93 -13.90
CA PHE A 432 -23.65 10.45 -12.78
C PHE A 432 -22.84 9.22 -13.17
N PHE A 433 -23.47 8.20 -13.75
CA PHE A 433 -22.76 6.98 -14.16
C PHE A 433 -21.75 7.24 -15.28
N ARG A 434 -22.08 8.07 -16.28
CA ARG A 434 -21.13 8.47 -17.33
C ARG A 434 -19.88 9.15 -16.74
N THR A 435 -20.07 10.04 -15.76
CA THR A 435 -18.98 10.71 -15.04
C THR A 435 -18.14 9.72 -14.22
N MET A 436 -18.81 8.84 -13.45
CA MET A 436 -18.16 7.75 -12.71
C MET A 436 -17.29 6.87 -13.61
N VAL A 437 -17.81 6.48 -14.78
CA VAL A 437 -17.07 5.64 -15.73
C VAL A 437 -15.87 6.39 -16.31
N ALA A 438 -16.04 7.65 -16.72
CA ALA A 438 -14.92 8.45 -17.21
C ALA A 438 -13.81 8.57 -16.15
N ASP A 439 -14.14 8.91 -14.90
CA ASP A 439 -13.19 8.99 -13.78
C ASP A 439 -12.56 7.64 -13.41
N THR A 440 -13.29 6.54 -13.59
CA THR A 440 -12.78 5.21 -13.28
C THR A 440 -11.78 4.71 -14.31
N LEU A 441 -11.98 5.05 -15.58
CA LEU A 441 -11.18 4.58 -16.71
C LEU A 441 -10.03 5.54 -17.08
N SER A 442 -9.63 6.42 -16.15
CA SER A 442 -8.40 7.20 -16.28
C SER A 442 -7.18 6.28 -16.38
N TYR A 443 -6.17 6.70 -17.16
CA TYR A 443 -4.94 5.93 -17.36
C TYR A 443 -3.75 6.84 -17.62
N ALA A 444 -2.80 6.84 -16.69
CA ALA A 444 -1.76 7.86 -16.62
C ALA A 444 -0.50 7.55 -17.45
N VAL A 445 -0.19 6.27 -17.70
CA VAL A 445 1.09 5.87 -18.32
C VAL A 445 1.02 6.01 -19.84
N ARG A 446 1.01 7.25 -20.33
CA ARG A 446 0.97 7.67 -21.73
C ARG A 446 1.27 9.16 -21.88
N ASP A 447 1.45 9.62 -23.11
CA ASP A 447 1.82 11.00 -23.43
C ASP A 447 0.65 12.00 -23.42
N HIS A 448 -0.60 11.56 -23.43
CA HIS A 448 -1.75 12.47 -23.28
C HIS A 448 -2.91 11.82 -22.49
N GLU A 449 -3.55 12.59 -21.63
CA GLU A 449 -4.86 12.28 -21.01
C GLU A 449 -5.68 13.58 -20.98
N SER A 450 -6.98 13.49 -21.26
CA SER A 450 -7.85 14.68 -21.34
C SER A 450 -8.31 15.16 -19.95
N THR A 451 -8.54 16.48 -19.82
CA THR A 451 -8.96 17.14 -18.57
C THR A 451 -10.46 17.44 -18.54
N PRO A 452 -11.10 17.46 -17.36
CA PRO A 452 -12.46 18.00 -17.17
C PRO A 452 -12.54 19.53 -17.27
N LEU A 453 -13.76 20.08 -17.34
CA LEU A 453 -14.01 21.53 -17.43
C LEU A 453 -13.64 22.28 -16.12
N ASN A 454 -13.64 21.56 -14.99
CA ASN A 454 -13.09 21.96 -13.69
C ASN A 454 -12.70 20.71 -12.88
N PHE A 455 -11.99 20.89 -11.76
CA PHE A 455 -11.46 19.81 -10.93
C PHE A 455 -12.08 19.79 -9.52
N ALA A 456 -13.26 20.41 -9.35
CA ALA A 456 -13.94 20.57 -8.07
C ALA A 456 -13.00 21.05 -6.93
N ASP A 457 -12.94 20.34 -5.80
CA ASP A 457 -12.08 20.67 -4.65
C ASP A 457 -10.66 20.08 -4.71
N TRP A 458 -10.28 19.41 -5.80
CA TRP A 458 -8.95 18.81 -5.98
C TRP A 458 -7.89 19.80 -6.47
N MET A 459 -8.20 20.60 -7.49
CA MET A 459 -7.27 21.56 -8.13
C MET A 459 -8.02 22.80 -8.67
N PRO A 460 -7.40 23.99 -8.69
CA PRO A 460 -7.98 25.17 -9.31
C PRO A 460 -7.96 25.04 -10.83
N LYS A 461 -8.95 25.62 -11.52
CA LYS A 461 -9.01 25.64 -13.00
C LYS A 461 -7.76 26.26 -13.64
N ALA A 462 -7.13 27.24 -12.97
CA ALA A 462 -5.90 27.88 -13.41
C ALA A 462 -4.69 26.92 -13.56
N SER A 463 -4.71 25.77 -12.88
CA SER A 463 -3.60 24.81 -12.90
C SER A 463 -3.29 24.21 -14.28
N THR A 464 -4.27 24.20 -15.20
CA THR A 464 -4.05 23.82 -16.61
C THR A 464 -3.14 24.82 -17.35
N GLY A 465 -3.16 26.08 -16.96
CA GLY A 465 -2.35 27.15 -17.53
C GLY A 465 -0.89 27.17 -17.08
N LEU A 466 -0.52 26.39 -16.05
CA LEU A 466 0.83 26.39 -15.49
C LEU A 466 1.89 26.00 -16.53
N ALA A 467 2.97 26.78 -16.61
CA ALA A 467 4.10 26.50 -17.49
C ALA A 467 4.90 25.29 -17.01
N THR A 468 5.19 24.38 -17.94
CA THR A 468 5.99 23.17 -17.75
C THR A 468 7.37 23.34 -18.39
N SER A 469 8.41 22.74 -17.82
CA SER A 469 9.77 22.77 -18.40
C SER A 469 10.04 21.55 -19.28
N ASP A 470 10.33 21.74 -20.56
CA ASP A 470 10.75 20.66 -21.47
C ASP A 470 12.21 20.23 -21.26
N SER A 471 13.00 21.05 -20.56
CA SER A 471 14.35 20.73 -20.13
C SER A 471 14.35 19.71 -18.99
N TRP A 472 15.27 18.74 -19.06
CA TRP A 472 15.53 17.80 -17.98
C TRP A 472 16.15 18.48 -16.76
N GLU A 473 15.52 18.30 -15.61
CA GLU A 473 16.01 18.72 -14.30
C GLU A 473 16.34 17.48 -13.45
N THR A 474 17.50 17.47 -12.79
CA THR A 474 17.87 16.41 -11.83
C THR A 474 17.34 16.76 -10.45
N ILE A 475 16.53 15.88 -9.88
CA ILE A 475 15.94 15.99 -8.54
C ILE A 475 16.60 14.96 -7.63
N GLU A 476 17.07 15.40 -6.47
CA GLU A 476 17.55 14.53 -5.39
C GLU A 476 16.48 14.41 -4.31
N VAL A 477 16.12 13.18 -3.96
CA VAL A 477 15.03 12.86 -3.04
C VAL A 477 15.59 12.12 -1.83
N THR A 478 15.66 12.82 -0.69
CA THR A 478 16.12 12.25 0.59
C THR A 478 15.17 11.15 1.08
N ILE A 479 15.71 9.99 1.47
CA ILE A 479 14.97 8.83 1.95
C ILE A 479 15.15 8.66 3.47
N ALA A 480 14.05 8.63 4.24
CA ALA A 480 14.12 8.64 5.70
C ALA A 480 14.09 7.23 6.34
N GLN A 481 13.41 6.26 5.74
CA GLN A 481 13.30 4.86 6.21
C GLN A 481 13.43 3.86 5.05
N ALA A 482 13.27 2.55 5.29
CA ALA A 482 13.44 1.53 4.24
C ALA A 482 12.29 1.49 3.23
N ASP A 483 11.05 1.63 3.70
CA ASP A 483 9.84 1.56 2.88
C ASP A 483 8.95 2.76 3.21
N GLY A 484 8.36 3.37 2.19
CA GLY A 484 7.55 4.55 2.41
C GLY A 484 7.22 5.32 1.15
N ARG A 485 6.85 6.59 1.38
CA ARG A 485 6.47 7.55 0.35
C ARG A 485 7.12 8.88 0.70
N THR A 486 7.39 9.70 -0.30
CA THR A 486 7.95 11.05 -0.08
C THR A 486 7.63 11.98 -1.24
N ALA A 487 7.38 13.25 -0.97
CA ALA A 487 7.19 14.25 -2.02
C ALA A 487 8.46 14.40 -2.88
N ILE A 488 8.30 14.43 -4.20
CA ILE A 488 9.38 14.70 -5.17
C ILE A 488 9.67 16.21 -5.29
N GLY A 489 8.71 17.05 -4.88
CA GLY A 489 8.79 18.51 -5.01
C GLY A 489 8.49 19.04 -6.41
N ARG A 490 7.96 18.19 -7.29
CA ARG A 490 7.42 18.57 -8.61
C ARG A 490 5.96 18.13 -8.73
N GLY A 491 5.20 18.85 -9.54
CA GLY A 491 3.78 18.57 -9.78
C GLY A 491 3.52 18.13 -11.22
N ALA A 492 2.47 17.35 -11.42
CA ALA A 492 1.82 17.22 -12.73
C ALA A 492 0.79 18.35 -12.89
N ALA A 493 0.87 19.09 -13.99
CA ALA A 493 -0.23 19.96 -14.41
C ALA A 493 -1.31 19.10 -15.10
N PRO A 494 -2.61 19.39 -14.94
CA PRO A 494 -3.65 18.54 -15.51
C PRO A 494 -3.53 18.45 -17.04
N GLY A 495 -3.56 17.22 -17.56
CA GLY A 495 -3.48 16.90 -18.99
C GLY A 495 -2.11 17.12 -19.65
N LYS A 496 -1.07 17.49 -18.89
CA LYS A 496 0.30 17.66 -19.39
C LYS A 496 1.18 16.48 -18.98
N THR A 497 1.99 16.00 -19.92
CA THR A 497 2.93 14.89 -19.71
C THR A 497 4.05 15.31 -18.78
N VAL A 498 4.27 14.52 -17.73
CA VAL A 498 5.54 14.50 -17.01
C VAL A 498 6.34 13.30 -17.49
N GLN A 499 7.63 13.48 -17.74
CA GLN A 499 8.55 12.38 -18.02
C GLN A 499 9.57 12.23 -16.88
N VAL A 500 9.76 11.00 -16.41
CA VAL A 500 10.63 10.67 -15.27
C VAL A 500 11.58 9.52 -15.64
N GLN A 501 12.84 9.65 -15.23
CA GLN A 501 13.85 8.60 -15.34
C GLN A 501 14.64 8.47 -14.04
N ILE A 502 15.01 7.24 -13.69
CA ILE A 502 15.97 6.96 -12.62
C ILE A 502 17.36 7.36 -13.10
N VAL A 503 18.05 8.18 -12.31
CA VAL A 503 19.50 8.46 -12.46
C VAL A 503 20.29 7.60 -11.47
N ASP A 504 19.81 7.51 -10.23
CA ASP A 504 20.33 6.63 -9.18
C ASP A 504 19.17 6.19 -8.27
N ALA A 505 19.01 4.87 -8.08
CA ALA A 505 17.96 4.31 -7.23
C ALA A 505 18.39 4.13 -5.76
N ALA A 506 19.69 4.25 -5.44
CA ALA A 506 20.25 3.91 -4.13
C ALA A 506 19.73 2.55 -3.60
N ASP A 507 19.77 1.54 -4.47
CA ASP A 507 19.27 0.16 -4.30
C ASP A 507 17.76 0.00 -4.03
N ALA A 508 16.97 1.08 -4.02
CA ALA A 508 15.54 1.04 -3.75
C ALA A 508 14.69 0.63 -4.95
N GLY A 509 13.60 -0.09 -4.70
CA GLY A 509 12.50 -0.24 -5.66
C GLY A 509 11.64 1.03 -5.70
N LEU A 510 11.39 1.60 -6.88
CA LEU A 510 10.78 2.93 -7.04
C LEU A 510 9.49 2.92 -7.88
N ALA A 511 8.52 3.75 -7.49
CA ALA A 511 7.33 4.05 -8.30
C ALA A 511 6.88 5.51 -8.14
N LEU A 512 6.45 6.11 -9.25
CA LEU A 512 5.85 7.44 -9.30
C LEU A 512 4.35 7.35 -8.99
N ARG A 513 3.79 8.34 -8.28
CA ARG A 513 2.35 8.48 -8.05
C ARG A 513 1.92 9.94 -7.87
N VAL A 514 0.61 10.19 -7.92
CA VAL A 514 0.01 11.47 -7.52
C VAL A 514 -0.43 11.42 -6.06
N GLY A 515 -0.01 12.41 -5.27
CA GLY A 515 -0.39 12.62 -3.87
C GLY A 515 0.00 11.50 -2.90
N ASN A 516 -0.20 11.73 -1.60
CA ASN A 516 -0.17 10.71 -0.56
C ASN A 516 -1.31 10.93 0.44
N ILE A 517 -2.54 10.59 0.02
CA ILE A 517 -3.76 10.77 0.79
C ILE A 517 -4.42 9.41 1.12
N ARG A 518 -5.19 9.36 2.22
CA ARG A 518 -5.92 8.16 2.66
C ARG A 518 -7.34 8.11 2.13
N THR A 519 -8.03 9.25 2.15
CA THR A 519 -9.41 9.39 1.69
C THR A 519 -9.53 10.43 0.60
N ARG A 520 -10.47 10.19 -0.32
CA ARG A 520 -10.90 11.09 -1.40
C ARG A 520 -12.42 11.32 -1.35
N GLY A 521 -13.02 11.13 -0.18
CA GLY A 521 -14.47 11.01 -0.02
C GLY A 521 -15.06 9.81 -0.79
N ASN A 522 -16.38 9.78 -0.88
CA ASN A 522 -17.13 8.83 -1.70
C ASN A 522 -18.19 9.59 -2.52
N PRO A 523 -18.11 9.64 -3.86
CA PRO A 523 -19.11 10.31 -4.70
C PRO A 523 -20.54 9.78 -4.53
N LEU A 524 -20.71 8.54 -4.05
CA LEU A 524 -22.03 7.93 -3.78
C LEU A 524 -22.69 8.43 -2.48
N ALA A 525 -21.91 9.00 -1.55
CA ALA A 525 -22.39 9.35 -0.21
C ALA A 525 -23.19 10.66 -0.15
N GLN A 526 -23.28 11.40 -1.26
CA GLN A 526 -23.94 12.71 -1.35
C GLN A 526 -24.70 12.83 -2.67
N GLU A 527 -25.53 13.87 -2.80
CA GLU A 527 -26.26 14.15 -4.05
C GLU A 527 -25.36 14.79 -5.11
N ASN A 528 -24.45 15.67 -4.69
CA ASN A 528 -23.54 16.39 -5.58
C ASN A 528 -22.24 15.61 -5.79
N TYR A 529 -21.75 15.56 -7.03
CA TYR A 529 -20.45 14.97 -7.37
C TYR A 529 -19.30 15.89 -6.94
N THR A 530 -19.03 15.97 -5.63
CA THR A 530 -18.17 17.02 -5.06
C THR A 530 -16.69 16.95 -5.42
N ARG A 531 -16.23 15.85 -6.05
CA ARG A 531 -14.83 15.65 -6.48
C ARG A 531 -14.66 14.44 -7.40
N PRO A 532 -13.58 14.38 -8.21
CA PRO A 532 -13.30 13.23 -9.06
C PRO A 532 -13.22 11.91 -8.28
N ARG A 533 -13.54 10.78 -8.92
CA ARG A 533 -13.55 9.47 -8.24
C ARG A 533 -12.17 9.04 -7.74
N PHE A 534 -11.12 9.25 -8.53
CA PHE A 534 -9.77 8.72 -8.24
C PHE A 534 -8.60 9.68 -8.60
N PRO A 535 -8.59 10.94 -8.13
CA PRO A 535 -7.62 11.94 -8.60
C PRO A 535 -6.16 11.65 -8.20
N ASP A 536 -5.93 11.00 -7.05
CA ASP A 536 -4.65 10.45 -6.58
C ASP A 536 -4.47 8.96 -6.93
N GLY A 537 -5.42 8.36 -7.65
CA GLY A 537 -5.54 6.91 -7.83
C GLY A 537 -4.55 6.29 -8.80
N HIS A 538 -3.47 6.99 -9.14
CA HIS A 538 -2.51 6.62 -10.16
C HIS A 538 -1.12 6.34 -9.58
N GLN A 539 -0.51 5.22 -10.00
CA GLN A 539 0.83 4.82 -9.55
C GLN A 539 1.50 3.94 -10.61
N ALA A 540 2.73 4.28 -11.00
CA ALA A 540 3.49 3.54 -12.02
C ALA A 540 4.93 3.26 -11.57
N ARG A 541 5.39 2.02 -11.74
CA ARG A 541 6.77 1.61 -11.47
C ARG A 541 7.75 2.41 -12.32
N LEU A 542 8.86 2.84 -11.71
CA LEU A 542 10.02 3.38 -12.42
C LEU A 542 11.02 2.24 -12.64
N ASN A 543 11.45 2.05 -13.89
CA ASN A 543 12.40 1.01 -14.28
C ASN A 543 13.75 1.63 -14.65
N PRO A 544 14.89 1.07 -14.19
CA PRO A 544 16.21 1.54 -14.60
C PRO A 544 16.37 1.55 -16.13
N GLY A 545 16.97 2.62 -16.66
CA GLY A 545 17.20 2.79 -18.10
C GLY A 545 15.97 3.16 -18.95
N GLN A 546 14.76 3.21 -18.38
CA GLN A 546 13.52 3.53 -19.12
C GLN A 546 12.98 4.91 -18.77
N THR A 547 12.38 5.59 -19.75
CA THR A 547 11.56 6.80 -19.54
C THR A 547 10.12 6.39 -19.24
N LEU A 548 9.59 6.83 -18.09
CA LEU A 548 8.16 6.80 -17.84
C LEU A 548 7.54 8.10 -18.36
N SER A 549 6.66 8.02 -19.36
CA SER A 549 5.70 9.09 -19.71
C SER A 549 4.45 8.95 -18.83
N TYR A 550 4.03 10.05 -18.22
CA TYR A 550 3.00 10.06 -17.20
C TYR A 550 2.15 11.35 -17.27
N SER A 551 0.92 11.23 -17.78
CA SER A 551 -0.03 12.35 -17.95
C SER A 551 -1.28 12.07 -17.14
N THR A 552 -1.73 12.99 -16.27
CA THR A 552 -2.95 12.75 -15.46
C THR A 552 -4.04 13.76 -15.72
N ALA A 553 -5.29 13.29 -15.79
CA ALA A 553 -6.48 14.08 -16.05
C ALA A 553 -6.67 15.27 -15.09
N TRP A 554 -6.23 15.12 -13.84
CA TRP A 554 -6.48 16.10 -12.76
C TRP A 554 -5.23 16.77 -12.20
N GLY A 555 -4.03 16.36 -12.62
CA GLY A 555 -2.77 16.84 -12.04
C GLY A 555 -2.63 16.57 -10.53
N GLY A 556 -1.60 17.16 -9.92
CA GLY A 556 -1.36 17.09 -8.48
C GLY A 556 0.11 16.92 -8.11
N PRO A 557 0.45 16.96 -6.81
CA PRO A 557 1.84 16.82 -6.34
C PRO A 557 2.36 15.40 -6.61
N LEU A 558 3.56 15.28 -7.16
CA LEU A 558 4.17 13.97 -7.42
C LEU A 558 4.88 13.45 -6.17
N PHE A 559 4.62 12.18 -5.85
CA PHE A 559 5.25 11.44 -4.78
C PHE A 559 6.01 10.24 -5.33
N LEU A 560 7.12 9.92 -4.66
CA LEU A 560 7.91 8.72 -4.87
C LEU A 560 7.50 7.69 -3.82
N ASN A 561 6.94 6.56 -4.25
CA ASN A 561 6.96 5.35 -3.43
C ASN A 561 8.36 4.73 -3.52
N TYR A 562 8.89 4.27 -2.39
CA TYR A 562 10.15 3.54 -2.32
C TYR A 562 10.02 2.32 -1.41
N SER A 563 10.78 1.26 -1.71
CA SER A 563 10.84 0.04 -0.92
C SER A 563 12.25 -0.55 -0.88
N GLY A 564 12.62 -1.19 0.23
CA GLY A 564 13.95 -1.81 0.40
C GLY A 564 15.13 -0.83 0.43
N ALA A 565 14.86 0.46 0.65
CA ALA A 565 15.88 1.50 0.63
C ALA A 565 16.77 1.48 1.88
N LYS A 566 17.97 2.07 1.79
CA LYS A 566 18.78 2.37 2.97
C LYS A 566 18.33 3.70 3.59
N ALA A 567 17.89 3.68 4.85
CA ALA A 567 17.53 4.90 5.56
C ALA A 567 18.67 5.95 5.52
N GLY A 568 18.41 7.12 4.96
CA GLY A 568 19.37 8.23 4.80
C GLY A 568 20.10 8.25 3.47
N SER A 569 19.74 7.36 2.54
CA SER A 569 20.14 7.46 1.14
C SER A 569 19.43 8.63 0.43
N VAL A 570 19.91 8.94 -0.76
CA VAL A 570 19.33 9.93 -1.66
C VAL A 570 19.09 9.25 -3.00
N VAL A 571 17.83 9.21 -3.43
CA VAL A 571 17.46 8.78 -4.78
C VAL A 571 17.66 9.95 -5.74
N LYS A 572 18.18 9.70 -6.94
CA LYS A 572 18.30 10.72 -7.99
C LYS A 572 17.39 10.38 -9.15
N LEU A 573 16.48 11.31 -9.46
CA LEU A 573 15.61 11.24 -10.62
C LEU A 573 16.01 12.35 -11.59
N ARG A 574 15.71 12.20 -12.88
CA ARG A 574 15.57 13.33 -13.79
C ARG A 574 14.13 13.45 -14.25
N VAL A 575 13.63 14.67 -14.31
CA VAL A 575 12.23 15.01 -14.57
C VAL A 575 12.14 16.12 -15.62
N ARG A 576 11.17 16.02 -16.53
CA ARG A 576 10.74 17.13 -17.42
C ARG A 576 9.22 17.10 -17.62
N GLY A 577 8.65 18.15 -18.18
CA GLY A 577 7.19 18.34 -18.33
C GLY A 577 6.45 18.61 -17.02
N SER A 578 7.18 18.72 -15.90
CA SER A 578 6.62 18.98 -14.57
C SER A 578 6.55 20.48 -14.25
N VAL A 579 5.79 20.82 -13.20
CA VAL A 579 5.69 22.18 -12.65
C VAL A 579 6.37 22.29 -11.28
N LYS A 580 6.99 23.45 -11.01
CA LYS A 580 7.28 23.90 -9.64
C LYS A 580 5.99 24.46 -9.01
N TYR A 581 5.79 24.21 -7.72
CA TYR A 581 4.64 24.68 -6.95
C TYR A 581 5.07 25.10 -5.53
N ALA A 582 4.11 25.34 -4.64
CA ALA A 582 4.34 25.61 -3.21
C ALA A 582 4.91 24.38 -2.46
N HIS A 583 6.17 24.04 -2.76
CA HIS A 583 6.93 22.95 -2.15
C HIS A 583 8.13 23.47 -1.35
N PHE A 584 8.33 22.95 -0.14
CA PHE A 584 9.45 23.34 0.74
C PHE A 584 10.17 22.09 1.25
N ASP A 585 11.44 21.84 0.87
CA ASP A 585 12.21 20.67 1.33
C ASP A 585 13.30 21.04 2.35
N PHE A 586 12.95 21.01 3.64
CA PHE A 586 13.88 21.21 4.75
C PHE A 586 14.76 19.99 5.06
N THR A 587 14.65 18.87 4.34
CA THR A 587 15.62 17.76 4.48
C THR A 587 16.95 18.05 3.79
N ARG A 588 16.99 19.07 2.92
CA ARG A 588 18.18 19.47 2.14
C ARG A 588 18.69 20.88 2.46
N ASN A 589 18.12 21.55 3.48
CA ASN A 589 18.42 22.94 3.89
C ASN A 589 18.31 23.95 2.72
N PRO A 590 17.08 24.30 2.30
CA PRO A 590 16.82 25.01 1.05
C PRO A 590 17.32 26.46 1.14
N GLY A 591 17.82 26.96 0.01
CA GLY A 591 18.32 28.33 -0.09
C GLY A 591 17.21 29.38 0.04
N ALA A 592 17.58 30.62 0.35
CA ALA A 592 16.61 31.71 0.50
C ALA A 592 15.71 31.87 -0.74
N GLN A 593 16.31 31.84 -1.94
CA GLN A 593 15.60 31.88 -3.23
C GLN A 593 14.59 30.74 -3.41
N GLU A 594 14.95 29.51 -3.04
CA GLU A 594 14.06 28.35 -3.19
C GLU A 594 12.82 28.49 -2.29
N ILE A 595 13.02 28.98 -1.06
CA ILE A 595 11.92 29.32 -0.15
C ILE A 595 11.06 30.44 -0.73
N ASP A 596 11.66 31.47 -1.34
CA ASP A 596 10.92 32.60 -1.91
C ASP A 596 10.14 32.23 -3.19
N GLU A 597 10.70 31.37 -4.06
CA GLU A 597 9.97 30.78 -5.20
C GLU A 597 8.72 30.01 -4.72
N ALA A 598 8.87 29.21 -3.66
CA ALA A 598 7.77 28.43 -3.08
C ALA A 598 6.74 29.31 -2.34
N VAL A 599 7.17 30.38 -1.67
CA VAL A 599 6.29 31.41 -1.06
C VAL A 599 5.46 32.10 -2.14
N GLN A 600 6.08 32.51 -3.25
CA GLN A 600 5.35 33.13 -4.36
C GLN A 600 4.33 32.16 -4.97
N ALA A 601 4.66 30.88 -5.14
CA ALA A 601 3.70 29.88 -5.61
C ALA A 601 2.52 29.71 -4.62
N LEU A 602 2.79 29.72 -3.32
CA LEU A 602 1.77 29.65 -2.26
C LEU A 602 0.85 30.89 -2.24
N GLN A 603 1.39 32.07 -2.55
CA GLN A 603 0.63 33.31 -2.70
C GLN A 603 -0.24 33.33 -3.96
N ARG A 604 0.27 32.83 -5.09
CA ARG A 604 -0.51 32.73 -6.34
C ARG A 604 -1.64 31.71 -6.24
N GLY A 605 -1.44 30.61 -5.52
CA GLY A 605 -2.46 29.56 -5.34
C GLY A 605 -2.89 28.87 -6.65
N ASP A 606 -2.05 28.96 -7.68
CA ASP A 606 -2.29 28.50 -9.05
C ASP A 606 -2.16 26.98 -9.20
N PHE A 607 -1.42 26.33 -8.30
CA PHE A 607 -1.35 24.89 -8.11
C PHE A 607 -2.06 24.51 -6.80
N GLY A 608 -3.07 23.64 -6.85
CA GLY A 608 -4.05 23.44 -5.78
C GLY A 608 -3.55 22.84 -4.46
N TRP A 609 -2.29 22.44 -4.39
CA TRP A 609 -1.68 21.80 -3.22
C TRP A 609 -0.42 22.53 -2.75
N GLN A 610 -0.24 22.58 -1.45
CA GLN A 610 1.00 22.95 -0.78
C GLN A 610 1.59 21.67 -0.18
N THR A 611 2.90 21.46 -0.34
CA THR A 611 3.59 20.39 0.40
C THR A 611 4.85 20.91 1.10
N SER A 612 5.13 20.38 2.28
CA SER A 612 6.36 20.66 3.02
C SER A 612 6.98 19.33 3.42
N LYS A 613 8.29 19.21 3.22
CA LYS A 613 9.09 18.07 3.64
C LYS A 613 10.06 18.53 4.72
N MET A 614 9.97 17.89 5.87
CA MET A 614 10.79 18.11 7.06
C MET A 614 11.56 16.82 7.36
N VAL A 615 12.60 16.92 8.18
CA VAL A 615 13.19 15.72 8.76
C VAL A 615 12.13 15.08 9.68
N GLY A 616 11.81 13.80 9.46
CA GLY A 616 10.80 13.05 10.24
C GLY A 616 9.33 13.37 9.92
N GLY A 617 9.03 14.29 8.98
CA GLY A 617 7.65 14.71 8.74
C GLY A 617 7.39 15.27 7.35
N GLU A 618 6.19 15.04 6.82
CA GLU A 618 5.76 15.61 5.54
C GLU A 618 4.31 16.09 5.62
N VAL A 619 4.02 17.21 4.98
CA VAL A 619 2.69 17.82 4.93
C VAL A 619 2.24 17.88 3.48
N GLN A 620 1.00 17.49 3.21
CA GLN A 620 0.27 17.77 1.97
C GLN A 620 -1.08 18.39 2.32
N GLN A 621 -1.38 19.60 1.87
CA GLN A 621 -2.68 20.23 2.12
C GLN A 621 -3.14 21.04 0.92
N THR A 622 -4.45 21.19 0.73
CA THR A 622 -4.93 22.07 -0.36
C THR A 622 -4.56 23.52 -0.05
N ILE A 623 -4.42 24.35 -1.08
CA ILE A 623 -4.10 25.78 -0.92
C ILE A 623 -5.14 26.48 -0.02
N GLY A 624 -6.42 26.14 -0.11
CA GLY A 624 -7.46 26.73 0.75
C GLY A 624 -7.24 26.43 2.24
N TYR A 625 -6.84 25.20 2.59
CA TYR A 625 -6.49 24.86 3.97
C TYR A 625 -5.15 25.45 4.40
N ALA A 626 -4.15 25.51 3.52
CA ALA A 626 -2.89 26.22 3.80
C ALA A 626 -3.14 27.71 4.10
N GLN A 627 -3.92 28.41 3.27
CA GLN A 627 -4.29 29.81 3.45
C GLN A 627 -5.07 30.05 4.74
N SER A 628 -6.01 29.15 5.07
CA SER A 628 -6.72 29.16 6.35
C SER A 628 -5.78 29.06 7.56
N ALA A 629 -4.74 28.20 7.48
CA ALA A 629 -3.73 28.05 8.53
C ALA A 629 -2.67 29.16 8.57
N ILE A 630 -2.40 29.83 7.44
CA ILE A 630 -1.55 31.02 7.35
C ILE A 630 -2.22 32.22 8.05
N GLY A 631 -3.53 32.41 7.85
CA GLY A 631 -4.26 33.52 8.42
C GLY A 631 -3.69 34.87 7.98
N SER A 632 -3.32 35.72 8.94
CA SER A 632 -2.69 37.03 8.70
C SER A 632 -1.16 37.00 8.62
N HIS A 633 -0.51 35.84 8.80
CA HIS A 633 0.94 35.73 8.74
C HIS A 633 1.46 35.80 7.30
N HIS A 634 2.74 36.20 7.14
CA HIS A 634 3.42 35.99 5.86
C HIS A 634 3.64 34.48 5.62
N PRO A 635 3.49 33.94 4.39
CA PRO A 635 3.63 32.50 4.16
C PRO A 635 5.00 31.93 4.55
N ARG A 636 6.07 32.75 4.47
CA ARG A 636 7.40 32.36 4.96
C ARG A 636 7.42 32.09 6.47
N THR A 637 6.81 32.96 7.27
CA THR A 637 6.64 32.79 8.72
C THR A 637 5.79 31.57 9.04
N TYR A 638 4.69 31.36 8.29
CA TYR A 638 3.88 30.16 8.44
C TYR A 638 4.69 28.87 8.21
N VAL A 639 5.44 28.74 7.12
CA VAL A 639 6.14 27.48 6.83
C VAL A 639 7.39 27.28 7.71
N VAL A 640 8.21 28.32 7.88
CA VAL A 640 9.51 28.21 8.56
C VAL A 640 9.36 28.23 10.08
N GLU A 641 8.64 29.21 10.64
CA GLU A 641 8.56 29.42 12.08
C GLU A 641 7.43 28.59 12.70
N ARG A 642 6.24 28.60 12.09
CA ARG A 642 5.06 27.90 12.63
C ARG A 642 5.09 26.41 12.32
N LEU A 643 5.08 26.03 11.04
CA LEU A 643 4.94 24.64 10.62
C LEU A 643 6.20 23.82 10.96
N LYS A 644 7.37 24.19 10.42
CA LYS A 644 8.64 23.53 10.79
C LYS A 644 9.00 23.80 12.25
N GLY A 645 9.08 25.07 12.65
CA GLY A 645 9.56 25.47 13.97
C GLY A 645 8.67 25.04 15.15
N MET A 646 7.36 25.33 15.17
CA MET A 646 6.51 25.06 16.34
C MET A 646 5.94 23.64 16.40
N ILE A 647 5.82 22.92 15.29
CA ILE A 647 5.32 21.52 15.27
C ILE A 647 6.48 20.52 15.25
N PHE A 648 7.22 20.44 14.14
CA PHE A 648 8.22 19.37 13.94
C PHE A 648 9.47 19.56 14.81
N ASP A 649 10.10 20.74 14.77
CA ASP A 649 11.31 21.00 15.53
C ASP A 649 11.05 20.91 17.05
N SER A 650 9.88 21.38 17.52
CA SER A 650 9.48 21.25 18.94
C SER A 650 9.44 19.80 19.41
N ASN A 651 8.78 18.92 18.63
CA ASN A 651 8.72 17.49 18.95
C ASN A 651 10.12 16.85 18.90
N HIS A 652 10.91 17.16 17.88
CA HIS A 652 12.22 16.57 17.67
C HIS A 652 13.25 16.97 18.75
N LEU A 653 13.16 18.20 19.27
CA LEU A 653 13.94 18.64 20.43
C LEU A 653 13.52 17.88 21.69
N ALA A 654 12.21 17.77 21.97
CA ALA A 654 11.69 17.04 23.13
C ALA A 654 11.98 15.54 23.08
N ASN A 655 12.17 14.95 21.89
CA ASN A 655 12.64 13.57 21.71
C ASN A 655 14.17 13.45 21.60
N GLY A 656 14.89 14.57 21.54
CA GLY A 656 16.36 14.61 21.51
C GLY A 656 16.99 14.02 20.26
N TYR A 657 16.38 14.16 19.08
CA TYR A 657 17.02 13.72 17.85
C TYR A 657 18.25 14.60 17.50
N ASN A 658 19.14 14.12 16.63
CA ASN A 658 20.37 14.80 16.22
C ASN A 658 20.23 15.63 14.92
N ASN A 659 19.02 15.78 14.37
CA ASN A 659 18.79 16.59 13.17
C ASN A 659 18.78 18.11 13.41
N MET A 660 19.07 18.53 14.63
CA MET A 660 19.29 19.91 15.07
C MET A 660 20.44 19.92 16.08
N SER A 661 21.15 21.04 16.18
CA SER A 661 22.21 21.23 17.16
C SER A 661 21.68 21.05 18.58
N ALA A 662 22.39 20.25 19.38
CA ALA A 662 22.14 20.17 20.81
C ALA A 662 22.50 21.49 21.51
N SER A 663 21.84 21.80 22.63
CA SER A 663 22.24 22.92 23.48
C SER A 663 23.60 22.67 24.14
N ALA A 664 24.19 23.72 24.69
CA ALA A 664 25.38 23.58 25.53
C ALA A 664 25.12 22.68 26.75
N ASN A 665 23.92 22.78 27.35
CA ASN A 665 23.55 21.99 28.53
C ASN A 665 23.42 20.50 28.19
N VAL A 666 22.76 20.14 27.08
CA VAL A 666 22.72 18.75 26.58
C VAL A 666 24.13 18.23 26.29
N SER A 667 24.96 19.00 25.60
CA SER A 667 26.34 18.59 25.28
C SER A 667 27.18 18.35 26.53
N ASN A 668 27.08 19.24 27.53
CA ASN A 668 27.79 19.12 28.81
C ASN A 668 27.32 17.90 29.62
N VAL A 669 26.01 17.63 29.67
CA VAL A 669 25.46 16.46 30.36
C VAL A 669 25.93 15.17 29.67
N CYS A 670 25.82 15.10 28.34
CA CYS A 670 26.27 13.93 27.58
C CYS A 670 27.78 13.66 27.74
N ALA A 671 28.61 14.71 27.70
CA ALA A 671 30.05 14.59 27.97
C ALA A 671 30.33 14.08 29.39
N THR A 672 29.64 14.61 30.41
CA THR A 672 29.77 14.18 31.81
C THR A 672 29.35 12.72 32.00
N LEU A 673 28.35 12.25 31.25
CA LEU A 673 27.84 10.88 31.34
C LEU A 673 28.56 9.89 30.42
N GLY A 674 29.44 10.35 29.52
CA GLY A 674 30.08 9.51 28.50
C GLY A 674 29.11 8.98 27.45
N TRP A 675 28.04 9.73 27.14
CA TRP A 675 26.97 9.31 26.22
C TRP A 675 27.22 9.76 24.78
N ASP A 676 27.01 8.86 23.81
CA ASP A 676 26.93 9.25 22.40
C ASP A 676 25.58 9.94 22.11
N CYS A 677 25.59 11.25 22.23
CA CYS A 677 24.43 12.09 21.98
C CYS A 677 24.37 12.68 20.55
N SER A 678 25.32 12.37 19.65
CA SER A 678 25.39 12.98 18.32
C SER A 678 25.43 11.97 17.16
N GLY A 679 25.89 10.74 17.39
CA GLY A 679 26.04 9.70 16.37
C GLY A 679 24.72 9.17 15.82
N GLY A 680 24.83 8.22 14.88
CA GLY A 680 23.69 7.68 14.11
C GLY A 680 22.60 6.99 14.94
N ILE A 681 22.88 6.62 16.19
CA ILE A 681 21.88 6.11 17.16
C ILE A 681 20.81 7.17 17.47
N GLN A 682 21.15 8.46 17.37
CA GLN A 682 20.29 9.59 17.73
C GLN A 682 19.49 10.16 16.55
N ARG A 683 19.44 9.45 15.43
CA ARG A 683 18.75 9.85 14.21
C ARG A 683 17.24 10.08 14.46
N ALA A 684 16.70 11.07 13.76
CA ALA A 684 15.27 11.30 13.60
C ALA A 684 14.51 10.06 13.05
N PRO A 685 13.20 9.94 13.31
CA PRO A 685 12.41 8.76 12.97
C PRO A 685 12.05 8.72 11.47
N GLY A 686 11.29 7.71 11.07
CA GLY A 686 10.65 7.68 9.74
C GLY A 686 9.61 8.80 9.59
N VAL A 687 9.17 9.05 8.36
CA VAL A 687 8.25 10.16 8.06
C VAL A 687 6.85 9.93 8.65
N GLN A 688 6.38 10.86 9.48
CA GLN A 688 4.96 11.07 9.73
C GLN A 688 4.37 11.98 8.64
N HIS A 689 3.46 11.46 7.82
CA HIS A 689 2.73 12.27 6.85
C HIS A 689 1.52 12.95 7.50
N PHE A 690 1.15 14.12 7.00
CA PHE A 690 -0.03 14.86 7.37
C PHE A 690 -0.81 15.33 6.15
N VAL A 691 -2.14 15.25 6.20
CA VAL A 691 -3.03 15.71 5.13
C VAL A 691 -4.04 16.74 5.63
N GLY A 692 -3.96 17.96 5.09
CA GLY A 692 -4.98 19.01 5.29
C GLY A 692 -5.93 19.09 4.11
N TRP A 693 -6.99 18.27 4.12
CA TRP A 693 -8.03 18.26 3.08
C TRP A 693 -9.34 17.63 3.57
N LEU A 694 -9.34 16.30 3.67
CA LEU A 694 -10.44 15.46 4.12
C LEU A 694 -9.90 14.51 5.18
N ALA A 695 -10.60 14.40 6.31
CA ALA A 695 -10.30 13.39 7.32
C ALA A 695 -10.93 12.04 6.93
N ALA A 696 -10.21 10.94 7.12
CA ALA A 696 -10.74 9.59 6.97
C ALA A 696 -11.75 9.24 8.08
N CYS A 697 -11.67 9.94 9.22
CA CYS A 697 -12.63 9.86 10.32
C CYS A 697 -12.69 11.19 11.09
N GLY A 698 -13.88 11.55 11.60
CA GLY A 698 -14.05 12.75 12.44
C GLY A 698 -13.61 14.05 11.77
N PHE A 699 -12.98 14.94 12.54
CA PHE A 699 -12.42 16.22 12.08
C PHE A 699 -10.89 16.14 11.88
N LEU A 700 -10.22 15.39 12.75
CA LEU A 700 -8.84 14.92 12.64
C LEU A 700 -8.88 13.40 12.86
N CYS A 701 -8.16 12.64 12.04
CA CYS A 701 -8.06 11.19 12.13
C CYS A 701 -6.60 10.77 12.25
N SER A 702 -6.31 9.98 13.28
CA SER A 702 -4.99 9.40 13.49
C SER A 702 -4.61 8.38 12.41
N GLY A 703 -3.30 8.19 12.23
CA GLY A 703 -2.70 7.30 11.22
C GLY A 703 -1.45 7.90 10.58
N ASN A 704 -0.99 7.29 9.49
CA ASN A 704 0.10 7.83 8.66
C ASN A 704 -0.26 7.70 7.16
N PRO A 705 -0.72 8.78 6.48
CA PRO A 705 -0.93 10.12 7.01
C PRO A 705 -1.91 10.23 8.18
N SER A 706 -1.67 11.17 9.10
CA SER A 706 -2.72 11.74 9.94
C SER A 706 -3.46 12.77 9.08
N ASP A 707 -4.79 12.76 9.06
CA ASP A 707 -5.55 13.58 8.11
C ASP A 707 -6.67 14.39 8.77
N GLY A 708 -7.00 15.53 8.16
CA GLY A 708 -7.86 16.53 8.76
C GLY A 708 -8.69 17.32 7.76
N ALA A 709 -9.91 17.67 8.17
CA ALA A 709 -10.74 18.67 7.51
C ALA A 709 -10.31 20.10 7.95
N ALA A 710 -8.99 20.34 8.00
CA ALA A 710 -8.35 21.51 8.56
C ALA A 710 -6.97 21.73 7.95
N GLY A 711 -6.49 22.98 7.94
CA GLY A 711 -5.09 23.28 7.66
C GLY A 711 -4.19 22.97 8.85
N LEU A 712 -2.92 22.69 8.57
CA LEU A 712 -1.93 22.41 9.62
C LEU A 712 -1.45 23.71 10.27
N ALA A 713 -1.73 23.89 11.56
CA ALA A 713 -1.27 25.04 12.35
C ALA A 713 -0.81 24.58 13.74
N PRO A 714 0.13 25.29 14.40
CA PRO A 714 0.55 24.97 15.76
C PRO A 714 -0.63 24.92 16.73
N GLY A 715 -0.86 23.77 17.35
CA GLY A 715 -2.01 23.54 18.21
C GLY A 715 -2.16 22.08 18.60
N TRP A 716 -2.97 21.83 19.64
CA TRP A 716 -3.04 20.55 20.35
C TRP A 716 -3.20 19.33 19.45
N GLY A 717 -4.15 19.35 18.50
CA GLY A 717 -4.43 18.20 17.63
C GLY A 717 -3.22 17.75 16.82
N TRP A 718 -2.57 18.66 16.09
CA TRP A 718 -1.42 18.31 15.26
C TRP A 718 -0.18 17.90 16.06
N TRP A 719 0.03 18.47 17.26
CA TRP A 719 1.10 18.02 18.16
C TRP A 719 0.82 16.64 18.78
N HIS A 720 -0.43 16.37 19.14
CA HIS A 720 -0.91 15.09 19.67
C HIS A 720 -0.72 13.95 18.67
N GLU A 721 -1.13 14.17 17.42
CA GLU A 721 -0.98 13.22 16.31
C GLU A 721 0.51 12.95 15.97
N LEU A 722 1.36 14.00 15.96
CA LEU A 722 2.81 13.81 15.82
C LEU A 722 3.40 13.05 17.02
N GLY A 723 2.85 13.25 18.21
CA GLY A 723 3.22 12.53 19.44
C GLY A 723 3.03 11.02 19.30
N HIS A 724 1.94 10.54 18.69
CA HIS A 724 1.71 9.10 18.52
C HIS A 724 2.80 8.41 17.67
N ASN A 725 3.37 9.12 16.69
CA ASN A 725 4.46 8.59 15.85
C ASN A 725 5.80 8.51 16.59
N THR A 726 6.00 9.38 17.58
CA THR A 726 7.31 9.72 18.13
C THR A 726 7.44 9.48 19.64
N VAL A 727 6.40 8.91 20.28
CA VAL A 727 6.40 8.58 21.71
C VAL A 727 7.48 7.55 22.04
N MET A 728 8.23 7.83 23.11
CA MET A 728 9.35 7.01 23.60
C MET A 728 8.89 6.16 24.80
N ARG A 729 9.52 5.00 25.06
CA ARG A 729 9.05 4.06 26.09
C ARG A 729 9.07 4.64 27.51
N HIS A 730 9.96 5.57 27.83
CA HIS A 730 9.96 6.24 29.13
C HIS A 730 8.71 7.12 29.38
N MET A 731 7.90 7.40 28.34
CA MET A 731 6.65 8.17 28.43
C MET A 731 5.44 7.27 28.73
N THR A 732 5.40 6.05 28.19
CA THR A 732 4.30 5.08 28.36
C THR A 732 4.38 4.36 29.71
N LEU A 733 3.78 4.95 30.75
CA LEU A 733 3.81 4.44 32.13
C LEU A 733 2.52 3.66 32.46
N LEU A 734 2.51 2.34 32.19
CA LEU A 734 1.32 1.48 32.36
C LEU A 734 1.28 0.74 33.70
N THR A 735 0.06 0.43 34.16
CA THR A 735 -0.23 -0.48 35.28
C THR A 735 -0.91 -1.77 34.80
N THR A 736 -0.91 -2.81 35.63
CA THR A 736 -1.46 -4.14 35.28
C THR A 736 -2.99 -4.17 35.16
N ASP A 737 -3.70 -3.19 35.72
CA ASP A 737 -5.17 -3.06 35.68
C ASP A 737 -5.69 -2.17 34.51
N GLY A 738 -4.79 -1.72 33.62
CA GLY A 738 -5.13 -0.79 32.54
C GLY A 738 -5.31 0.66 33.01
N GLY A 739 -4.72 1.00 34.16
CA GLY A 739 -4.44 2.37 34.56
C GLY A 739 -3.16 2.90 33.90
N GLY A 740 -2.57 3.90 34.52
CA GLY A 740 -1.37 4.56 34.01
C GLY A 740 -1.63 5.52 32.86
N CYS A 741 -0.53 5.92 32.21
CA CYS A 741 -0.46 6.86 31.10
C CYS A 741 -0.23 6.10 29.78
N PRO A 742 -1.32 5.63 29.11
CA PRO A 742 -1.27 4.94 27.82
C PRO A 742 -1.23 5.94 26.65
N ALA A 743 -1.44 5.43 25.43
CA ALA A 743 -1.35 6.11 24.13
C ALA A 743 -1.99 7.53 24.00
N GLU A 744 -3.01 7.84 24.79
CA GLU A 744 -3.72 9.15 24.81
C GLU A 744 -3.20 10.11 25.90
N CYS A 745 -2.26 9.63 26.71
CA CYS A 745 -1.64 10.35 27.82
C CYS A 745 -0.16 10.60 27.53
N ASP A 746 0.56 9.58 27.03
CA ASP A 746 2.01 9.60 26.83
C ASP A 746 2.43 10.48 25.65
N ASN A 747 1.77 10.35 24.49
CA ASN A 747 1.96 11.20 23.31
C ASN A 747 1.79 12.69 23.63
N ASN A 748 0.91 12.99 24.59
CA ASN A 748 0.57 14.34 25.01
C ASN A 748 1.65 14.98 25.90
N ILE A 749 2.64 14.22 26.40
CA ILE A 749 3.87 14.80 26.99
C ILE A 749 4.61 15.62 25.92
N LEU A 750 4.73 15.10 24.69
CA LEU A 750 5.32 15.79 23.55
C LEU A 750 4.46 16.97 23.05
N ALA A 751 3.13 16.83 23.13
CA ALA A 751 2.21 17.94 22.84
C ALA A 751 2.35 19.09 23.85
N ASN A 752 2.46 18.76 25.14
CA ASN A 752 2.71 19.73 26.20
C ASN A 752 4.11 20.38 26.09
N ALA A 753 5.14 19.63 25.71
CA ALA A 753 6.47 20.18 25.43
C ALA A 753 6.44 21.15 24.24
N SER A 754 5.64 20.85 23.22
CA SER A 754 5.45 21.73 22.05
C SER A 754 4.68 23.01 22.39
N ALA A 755 3.65 22.91 23.24
CA ALA A 755 2.92 24.07 23.77
C ALA A 755 3.80 24.96 24.66
N LEU A 756 4.65 24.36 25.51
CA LEU A 756 5.66 25.06 26.31
C LEU A 756 6.68 25.79 25.41
N ARG A 757 7.15 25.15 24.34
CA ARG A 757 8.07 25.78 23.39
C ARG A 757 7.42 26.91 22.60
N GLN A 758 6.17 26.75 22.16
CA GLN A 758 5.42 27.83 21.49
C GLN A 758 5.33 29.07 22.40
N TYR A 759 4.96 28.88 23.67
CA TYR A 759 4.88 29.97 24.64
C TYR A 759 6.21 30.72 24.75
N ALA A 760 7.32 29.99 24.89
CA ALA A 760 8.65 30.56 24.99
C ALA A 760 9.06 31.34 23.72
N ILE A 761 8.98 30.74 22.53
CA ILE A 761 9.49 31.38 21.29
C ILE A 761 8.60 32.51 20.77
N THR A 762 7.35 32.61 21.25
CA THR A 762 6.45 33.74 20.96
C THR A 762 6.49 34.82 22.04
N ASN A 763 7.41 34.73 23.02
CA ASN A 763 7.49 35.63 24.17
C ASN A 763 6.14 35.77 24.90
N GLY A 764 5.39 34.67 25.00
CA GLY A 764 4.09 34.58 25.63
C GLY A 764 2.89 35.08 24.82
N ALA A 765 3.09 35.54 23.58
CA ALA A 765 2.00 36.00 22.71
C ALA A 765 1.04 34.86 22.33
N GLU A 766 1.52 33.61 22.20
CA GLU A 766 0.69 32.43 22.03
C GLU A 766 0.75 31.53 23.26
N ASN A 767 -0.35 31.47 24.00
CA ASN A 767 -0.45 30.79 25.28
C ASN A 767 -1.59 29.77 25.26
N ASN A 768 -1.30 28.60 24.70
CA ASN A 768 -2.27 27.53 24.46
C ASN A 768 -1.94 26.28 25.29
N SER A 769 -2.96 25.50 25.68
CA SER A 769 -2.80 24.14 26.25
C SER A 769 -2.05 24.03 27.58
N GLY A 770 -1.78 25.15 28.27
CA GLY A 770 -1.22 25.17 29.62
C GLY A 770 -2.10 24.49 30.68
N GLU A 771 -3.39 24.32 30.40
CA GLU A 771 -4.35 23.62 31.24
C GLU A 771 -4.25 22.09 31.19
N ARG A 772 -3.40 21.55 30.31
CA ARG A 772 -3.32 20.10 30.01
C ARG A 772 -2.24 19.36 30.79
N ILE A 773 -1.58 20.06 31.72
CA ILE A 773 -0.68 19.51 32.73
C ILE A 773 -1.24 19.90 34.11
N ASP A 774 -1.57 18.93 34.95
CA ASP A 774 -2.17 19.17 36.26
C ASP A 774 -1.20 18.86 37.41
N HIS A 775 -0.28 19.81 37.64
CA HIS A 775 0.64 19.77 38.78
C HIS A 775 -0.08 19.84 40.14
N LYS A 776 -1.28 20.46 40.21
CA LYS A 776 -2.02 20.61 41.47
C LYS A 776 -2.63 19.29 41.92
N LYS A 777 -3.23 18.50 41.03
CA LYS A 777 -3.73 17.15 41.34
C LYS A 777 -2.60 16.24 41.82
N LEU A 778 -1.47 16.20 41.09
CA LEU A 778 -0.29 15.44 41.53
C LEU A 778 0.12 15.84 42.95
N TYR A 779 0.29 17.13 43.25
CA TYR A 779 0.64 17.58 44.60
C TYR A 779 -0.38 17.16 45.67
N LEU A 780 -1.68 17.32 45.39
CA LEU A 780 -2.75 16.99 46.34
C LEU A 780 -2.83 15.49 46.62
N ASP A 781 -2.52 14.63 45.64
CA ASP A 781 -2.43 13.19 45.86
C ASP A 781 -1.23 12.82 46.75
N ILE A 782 -0.07 13.46 46.56
CA ILE A 782 1.11 13.30 47.44
C ILE A 782 0.77 13.78 48.86
N GLN A 783 0.08 14.91 49.00
CA GLN A 783 -0.39 15.44 50.28
C GLN A 783 -1.34 14.46 50.98
N ALA A 784 -2.32 13.93 50.26
CA ALA A 784 -3.29 12.97 50.78
C ALA A 784 -2.63 11.63 51.17
N ALA A 785 -1.64 11.17 50.40
CA ALA A 785 -0.86 9.98 50.75
C ALA A 785 -0.04 10.19 52.03
N ARG A 786 0.68 11.32 52.15
CA ARG A 786 1.42 11.66 53.38
C ARG A 786 0.53 11.85 54.60
N ALA A 787 -0.67 12.38 54.43
CA ALA A 787 -1.65 12.54 55.51
C ALA A 787 -2.11 11.21 56.14
N THR A 788 -1.87 10.06 55.49
CA THR A 788 -2.14 8.74 56.09
C THR A 788 -1.15 8.31 57.17
N GLY A 789 -0.02 9.01 57.33
CA GLY A 789 1.06 8.62 58.25
C GLY A 789 1.88 7.41 57.82
N LYS A 790 1.60 6.81 56.64
CA LYS A 790 2.37 5.69 56.09
C LYS A 790 3.78 6.12 55.70
N THR A 791 4.72 5.17 55.72
CA THR A 791 6.13 5.35 55.33
C THR A 791 6.61 4.21 54.44
N GLY A 792 7.74 4.42 53.74
CA GLY A 792 8.35 3.40 52.86
C GLY A 792 7.39 2.85 51.80
N ASP A 793 7.47 1.56 51.54
CA ASP A 793 6.66 0.84 50.54
C ASP A 793 5.15 1.02 50.77
N ALA A 794 4.71 1.13 52.03
CA ALA A 794 3.30 1.36 52.36
C ALA A 794 2.80 2.74 51.90
N LEU A 795 3.66 3.77 51.92
CA LEU A 795 3.35 5.09 51.39
C LEU A 795 3.37 5.10 49.85
N GLN A 796 4.36 4.45 49.24
CA GLN A 796 4.46 4.31 47.79
C GLN A 796 3.22 3.59 47.23
N ALA A 797 2.78 2.50 47.87
CA ALA A 797 1.58 1.76 47.48
C ALA A 797 0.29 2.58 47.65
N ASP A 798 0.17 3.40 48.71
CA ASP A 798 -0.98 4.30 48.91
C ASP A 798 -1.06 5.36 47.80
N MET A 799 0.08 5.99 47.47
CA MET A 799 0.17 6.92 46.35
C MET A 799 -0.11 6.24 45.00
N PHE A 800 0.39 5.02 44.78
CA PHE A 800 0.11 4.24 43.58
C PHE A 800 -1.39 4.03 43.37
N GLN A 801 -2.08 3.63 44.45
CA GLN A 801 -3.54 3.46 44.43
C GLN A 801 -4.28 4.75 44.09
N ARG A 802 -3.86 5.89 44.65
CA ARG A 802 -4.47 7.22 44.41
C ARG A 802 -4.23 7.78 43.01
N PHE A 803 -3.09 7.47 42.39
CA PHE A 803 -2.63 8.19 41.22
C PHE A 803 -2.57 7.34 39.95
N TRP A 804 -2.04 6.11 40.02
CA TRP A 804 -1.73 5.30 38.83
C TRP A 804 -2.83 4.31 38.44
N THR A 805 -3.71 3.89 39.35
CA THR A 805 -4.75 2.89 39.04
C THR A 805 -5.82 3.41 38.08
N LYS A 806 -6.48 2.49 37.36
CA LYS A 806 -7.52 2.82 36.37
C LYS A 806 -8.68 3.62 36.95
N ALA A 807 -9.02 3.40 38.21
CA ALA A 807 -10.14 4.06 38.87
C ALA A 807 -9.86 5.52 39.25
N ASN A 808 -8.60 5.88 39.53
CA ASN A 808 -8.25 7.17 40.13
C ASN A 808 -7.38 8.06 39.24
N LYS A 809 -6.94 7.55 38.08
CA LYS A 809 -6.02 8.28 37.20
C LYS A 809 -6.58 9.56 36.61
N SER A 810 -5.69 10.52 36.36
CA SER A 810 -5.92 11.71 35.55
C SER A 810 -4.76 11.87 34.57
N ASP A 811 -5.05 11.76 33.26
CA ASP A 811 -4.00 11.81 32.22
C ASP A 811 -3.24 13.15 32.24
N ASN A 812 -3.92 14.27 32.50
CA ASN A 812 -3.28 15.59 32.66
C ASN A 812 -2.34 15.62 33.87
N ALA A 813 -2.69 14.95 34.98
CA ALA A 813 -1.86 14.89 36.18
C ALA A 813 -0.66 13.97 35.96
N MET A 814 -0.83 12.83 35.28
CA MET A 814 0.24 11.89 34.97
C MET A 814 1.37 12.51 34.16
N ARG A 815 1.04 13.33 33.15
CA ARG A 815 2.04 14.09 32.36
C ARG A 815 2.91 14.97 33.25
N ALA A 816 2.37 15.51 34.35
CA ALA A 816 3.11 16.38 35.26
C ALA A 816 4.35 15.70 35.89
N VAL A 817 4.41 14.35 35.93
CA VAL A 817 5.56 13.60 36.44
C VAL A 817 6.82 13.91 35.62
N HIS A 818 6.76 13.82 34.28
CA HIS A 818 7.90 14.14 33.41
C HIS A 818 8.33 15.60 33.52
N PHE A 819 7.38 16.53 33.63
CA PHE A 819 7.68 17.95 33.80
C PHE A 819 8.28 18.27 35.18
N GLN A 820 7.82 17.64 36.27
CA GLN A 820 8.45 17.80 37.59
C GLN A 820 9.88 17.25 37.61
N LEU A 821 10.15 16.10 36.99
CA LEU A 821 11.52 15.59 36.83
C LEU A 821 12.40 16.57 36.02
N ALA A 822 11.84 17.22 34.99
CA ALA A 822 12.52 18.25 34.23
C ALA A 822 12.80 19.52 35.06
N PHE A 823 11.86 19.96 35.90
CA PHE A 823 12.07 21.07 36.82
C PHE A 823 13.18 20.76 37.83
N ILE A 824 13.19 19.55 38.40
CA ILE A 824 14.25 19.09 39.31
C ILE A 824 15.60 19.07 38.59
N TYR A 825 15.67 18.62 37.34
CA TYR A 825 16.89 18.74 36.53
C TYR A 825 17.39 20.19 36.42
N THR A 826 16.52 21.16 36.13
CA THR A 826 16.94 22.57 36.05
C THR A 826 17.52 23.10 37.37
N ARG A 827 16.97 22.68 38.51
CA ARG A 827 17.47 23.06 39.85
C ARG A 827 18.77 22.33 40.20
N GLU A 828 18.73 21.00 40.24
CA GLU A 828 19.78 20.18 40.84
C GLU A 828 21.00 19.95 39.93
N ARG A 829 20.81 20.03 38.61
CA ARG A 829 21.88 19.84 37.61
C ARG A 829 22.39 21.15 37.02
N LEU A 830 21.51 22.13 36.81
CA LEU A 830 21.86 23.42 36.19
C LEU A 830 21.92 24.61 37.18
N GLY A 831 21.51 24.42 38.45
CA GLY A 831 21.55 25.46 39.48
C GLY A 831 20.50 26.56 39.31
N GLN A 832 19.43 26.34 38.52
CA GLN A 832 18.43 27.36 38.22
C GLN A 832 17.45 27.55 39.39
N ALA A 833 17.20 28.82 39.76
CA ALA A 833 16.21 29.17 40.77
C ALA A 833 14.76 28.97 40.30
N GLN A 834 14.50 29.13 38.99
CA GLN A 834 13.23 28.82 38.33
C GLN A 834 13.51 28.08 37.01
N PRO A 835 12.77 26.98 36.70
CA PRO A 835 12.95 26.23 35.47
C PRO A 835 12.69 27.07 34.21
N GLN A 836 13.58 26.95 33.22
CA GLN A 836 13.39 27.60 31.91
C GLN A 836 12.78 26.64 30.88
N PRO A 837 11.90 27.11 29.97
CA PRO A 837 11.25 26.26 28.96
C PRO A 837 12.22 25.45 28.09
N ALA A 838 13.36 26.04 27.71
CA ALA A 838 14.38 25.37 26.89
C ALA A 838 15.03 24.19 27.64
N ASP A 839 15.42 24.39 28.90
CA ASP A 839 16.09 23.37 29.71
C ASP A 839 15.16 22.22 30.11
N VAL A 840 13.85 22.50 30.24
CA VAL A 840 12.81 21.47 30.40
C VAL A 840 12.70 20.58 29.16
N ILE A 841 12.79 21.16 27.97
CA ILE A 841 12.78 20.41 26.70
C ILE A 841 14.09 19.63 26.52
N ASP A 842 15.23 20.21 26.91
CA ASP A 842 16.53 19.51 26.92
C ASP A 842 16.52 18.27 27.82
N PHE A 843 15.86 18.32 28.99
CA PHE A 843 15.70 17.14 29.85
C PHE A 843 14.91 16.00 29.17
N LEU A 844 13.77 16.32 28.54
CA LEU A 844 12.98 15.35 27.78
C LEU A 844 13.82 14.77 26.62
N GLY A 845 14.57 15.62 25.93
CA GLY A 845 15.48 15.20 24.87
C GLY A 845 16.60 14.29 25.37
N LEU A 846 17.16 14.55 26.57
CA LEU A 846 18.16 13.71 27.21
C LEU A 846 17.59 12.33 27.61
N LEU A 847 16.34 12.24 28.07
CA LEU A 847 15.65 10.96 28.28
C LEU A 847 15.55 10.18 26.96
N GLY A 848 15.10 10.82 25.88
CA GLY A 848 15.04 10.20 24.56
C GLY A 848 16.40 9.72 24.04
N ARG A 849 17.47 10.51 24.26
CA ARG A 849 18.85 10.13 23.88
C ARG A 849 19.36 8.92 24.66
N GLY A 850 19.20 8.93 25.99
CA GLY A 850 19.59 7.82 26.86
C GLY A 850 18.82 6.53 26.57
N GLU A 851 17.53 6.64 26.26
CA GLU A 851 16.70 5.51 25.86
C GLU A 851 17.20 4.83 24.58
N ARG A 852 17.52 5.60 23.52
CA ARG A 852 18.07 5.03 22.27
C ARG A 852 19.43 4.37 22.46
N LEU A 853 20.25 4.86 23.39
CA LEU A 853 21.52 4.23 23.77
C LEU A 853 21.33 2.90 24.51
N ILE A 854 20.29 2.77 25.33
CA ILE A 854 19.91 1.49 25.96
C ILE A 854 19.38 0.49 24.92
N TYR A 855 18.65 0.93 23.89
CA TYR A 855 18.12 0.03 22.85
C TYR A 855 19.12 -0.39 21.78
N ASN A 856 20.29 0.23 21.70
CA ASN A 856 21.37 -0.25 20.86
C ASN A 856 22.18 -1.32 21.61
N ASP A 857 22.02 -2.60 21.24
CA ASP A 857 22.63 -3.75 21.94
C ASP A 857 24.15 -3.64 22.09
N ALA A 858 24.85 -3.18 21.04
CA ALA A 858 26.31 -3.00 21.07
C ALA A 858 26.73 -1.87 22.01
N TYR A 859 26.04 -0.72 21.95
CA TYR A 859 26.30 0.41 22.83
C TYR A 859 25.99 0.08 24.29
N TRP A 860 24.83 -0.53 24.57
CA TRP A 860 24.45 -0.94 25.92
C TRP A 860 25.47 -1.92 26.51
N SER A 861 25.87 -2.96 25.77
CA SER A 861 26.83 -3.96 26.26
C SER A 861 28.15 -3.32 26.69
N ALA A 862 28.67 -2.37 25.89
CA ALA A 862 29.90 -1.65 26.20
C ALA A 862 29.74 -0.58 27.30
N ASN A 863 28.56 0.05 27.43
CA ASN A 863 28.36 1.26 28.24
C ASN A 863 27.30 1.15 29.35
N LYS A 864 26.81 -0.05 29.71
CA LYS A 864 25.70 -0.22 30.66
C LYS A 864 25.92 0.48 32.01
N ASN A 865 27.17 0.56 32.49
CA ASN A 865 27.51 1.32 33.69
C ASN A 865 27.29 2.84 33.49
N ALA A 866 27.73 3.42 32.37
CA ALA A 866 27.51 4.84 32.07
C ALA A 866 26.00 5.19 31.97
N LEU A 867 25.20 4.23 31.48
CA LEU A 867 23.74 4.31 31.35
C LEU A 867 22.98 4.09 32.67
N GLY A 868 23.64 3.82 33.80
CA GLY A 868 22.97 3.56 35.09
C GLY A 868 22.44 2.12 35.25
N MET A 869 22.84 1.21 34.37
CA MET A 869 22.36 -0.18 34.27
C MET A 869 23.46 -1.21 34.60
N LYS A 870 24.38 -0.88 35.52
CA LYS A 870 25.50 -1.75 35.93
C LYS A 870 25.05 -3.17 36.29
N ASP A 871 24.02 -3.28 37.13
CA ASP A 871 23.59 -4.57 37.72
C ASP A 871 22.59 -5.32 36.82
N TYR A 872 22.18 -4.73 35.69
CA TYR A 872 21.29 -5.38 34.74
C TYR A 872 22.04 -6.43 33.91
N ALA A 873 21.46 -7.63 33.81
CA ALA A 873 21.98 -8.75 33.02
C ALA A 873 21.67 -8.62 31.51
N SER A 874 20.67 -7.82 31.15
CA SER A 874 20.32 -7.47 29.76
C SER A 874 19.74 -6.05 29.72
N ARG A 875 19.60 -5.45 28.53
CA ARG A 875 18.95 -4.13 28.36
C ARG A 875 17.44 -4.10 28.67
N ASN A 876 16.84 -5.23 29.07
CA ASN A 876 15.43 -5.28 29.40
C ASN A 876 15.16 -4.60 30.74
N ILE A 877 14.34 -3.56 30.69
CA ILE A 877 13.95 -2.71 31.82
C ILE A 877 12.48 -2.28 31.65
N GLY A 878 11.76 -2.14 32.76
CA GLY A 878 10.37 -1.64 32.75
C GLY A 878 10.33 -0.14 32.46
N ASN A 879 9.27 0.36 31.82
CA ASN A 879 9.18 1.75 31.38
C ASN A 879 9.32 2.78 32.54
N HIS A 880 8.80 2.45 33.72
CA HIS A 880 8.90 3.29 34.91
C HIS A 880 10.32 3.26 35.53
N GLU A 881 11.00 2.11 35.50
CA GLU A 881 12.40 2.00 35.91
C GLU A 881 13.36 2.67 34.92
N LEU A 882 13.05 2.60 33.62
CA LEU A 882 13.77 3.30 32.56
C LEU A 882 13.76 4.82 32.82
N LEU A 883 12.58 5.36 33.15
CA LEU A 883 12.44 6.76 33.55
C LEU A 883 13.26 7.07 34.81
N TYR A 884 13.20 6.23 35.85
CA TYR A 884 13.99 6.38 37.09
C TYR A 884 15.50 6.36 36.86
N VAL A 885 16.00 5.35 36.14
CA VAL A 885 17.43 5.15 35.89
C VAL A 885 17.98 6.32 35.06
N LEU A 886 17.31 6.66 33.96
CA LEU A 886 17.74 7.78 33.11
C LEU A 886 17.64 9.12 33.84
N SER A 887 16.52 9.42 34.52
CA SER A 887 16.36 10.69 35.24
C SER A 887 17.41 10.85 36.34
N SER A 888 17.69 9.78 37.11
CA SER A 888 18.72 9.81 38.17
C SER A 888 20.11 10.15 37.61
N ARG A 889 20.49 9.51 36.49
CA ARG A 889 21.78 9.77 35.82
C ARG A 889 21.85 11.19 35.23
N ILE A 890 20.79 11.65 34.57
CA ILE A 890 20.72 12.99 33.94
C ILE A 890 20.76 14.10 35.01
N ILE A 891 19.96 13.97 36.07
CA ILE A 891 19.90 14.93 37.18
C ILE A 891 21.21 14.90 38.01
N GLY A 892 21.86 13.74 38.12
CA GLY A 892 23.04 13.58 38.99
C GLY A 892 22.66 13.45 40.46
N ARG A 893 21.53 12.79 40.73
CA ARG A 893 20.97 12.52 42.07
C ARG A 893 20.36 11.13 42.09
N ASP A 894 20.33 10.50 43.26
CA ASP A 894 19.50 9.31 43.49
C ASP A 894 18.05 9.78 43.74
N MET A 895 17.16 9.42 42.81
CA MET A 895 15.77 9.93 42.77
C MET A 895 14.78 9.04 43.54
N ARG A 896 15.22 8.03 44.30
CA ARG A 896 14.32 7.00 44.86
C ARG A 896 13.20 7.57 45.74
N GLN A 897 13.48 8.64 46.49
CA GLN A 897 12.48 9.29 47.34
C GLN A 897 11.44 10.05 46.52
N ILE A 898 11.84 10.73 45.44
CA ILE A 898 10.92 11.39 44.51
C ILE A 898 10.00 10.36 43.84
N PHE A 899 10.55 9.23 43.37
CA PHE A 899 9.74 8.17 42.75
C PHE A 899 8.78 7.50 43.73
N ALA A 900 9.19 7.29 44.99
CA ALA A 900 8.30 6.85 46.06
C ALA A 900 7.16 7.86 46.33
N HIS A 901 7.44 9.17 46.29
CA HIS A 901 6.41 10.21 46.39
C HIS A 901 5.49 10.29 45.17
N TYR A 902 5.94 9.92 43.98
CA TYR A 902 5.04 9.72 42.84
C TYR A 902 4.34 8.36 42.86
N GLY A 903 4.58 7.52 43.87
CA GLY A 903 3.96 6.21 43.98
C GLY A 903 4.48 5.20 42.96
N ILE A 904 5.64 5.42 42.35
CA ILE A 904 6.22 4.50 41.37
C ILE A 904 7.05 3.42 42.10
N PRO A 905 6.72 2.12 41.97
CA PRO A 905 7.54 1.06 42.53
C PRO A 905 8.85 0.90 41.76
N LEU A 906 9.91 0.46 42.43
CA LEU A 906 11.24 0.23 41.84
C LEU A 906 11.78 -1.12 42.31
N SER A 907 12.41 -1.90 41.43
CA SER A 907 13.05 -3.16 41.82
C SER A 907 14.34 -2.94 42.62
N SER A 908 14.76 -3.99 43.33
CA SER A 908 16.09 -4.03 43.96
C SER A 908 17.24 -3.82 42.97
N VAL A 909 17.09 -4.28 41.71
CA VAL A 909 18.10 -4.12 40.64
C VAL A 909 18.21 -2.65 40.20
N ALA A 910 17.08 -1.96 40.03
CA ALA A 910 17.10 -0.52 39.73
C ALA A 910 17.74 0.28 40.87
N LEU A 911 17.37 -0.03 42.11
CA LEU A 911 17.86 0.63 43.32
C LEU A 911 19.36 0.38 43.57
N SER A 912 19.86 -0.85 43.37
CA SER A 912 21.28 -1.19 43.54
C SER A 912 22.13 -0.60 42.42
N SER A 913 21.66 -0.67 41.17
CA SER A 913 22.37 -0.15 40.01
C SER A 913 22.58 1.37 40.09
N ILE A 914 21.58 2.12 40.57
CA ILE A 914 21.73 3.56 40.84
C ILE A 914 22.57 3.84 42.09
N ALA A 915 22.41 3.08 43.18
CA ALA A 915 23.25 3.22 44.38
C ALA A 915 24.74 3.03 44.09
N ALA A 916 25.09 2.13 43.16
CA ALA A 916 26.46 1.85 42.73
C ALA A 916 27.18 3.06 42.09
N HIS A 917 26.46 4.15 41.75
CA HIS A 917 27.04 5.41 41.27
C HIS A 917 27.36 6.43 42.37
N GLY A 918 26.99 6.18 43.63
CA GLY A 918 27.30 7.07 44.75
C GLY A 918 26.72 8.49 44.62
N MET A 919 25.64 8.68 43.85
CA MET A 919 25.02 9.99 43.64
C MET A 919 24.31 10.45 44.94
N PRO A 920 24.33 11.75 45.27
CA PRO A 920 23.62 12.26 46.44
C PRO A 920 22.12 11.95 46.36
N LEU A 921 21.55 11.49 47.47
CA LEU A 921 20.11 11.27 47.62
C LEU A 921 19.37 12.61 47.60
N LEU A 922 18.42 12.77 46.68
CA LEU A 922 17.59 13.97 46.63
C LEU A 922 16.42 13.86 47.62
N ALA A 923 16.31 14.85 48.51
CA ALA A 923 15.18 14.99 49.41
C ALA A 923 13.90 15.43 48.66
N PRO A 924 12.70 15.13 49.17
CA PRO A 924 11.45 15.41 48.47
C PRO A 924 11.20 16.90 48.22
N GLU A 925 11.08 17.28 46.94
CA GLU A 925 10.77 18.65 46.51
C GLU A 925 9.75 18.69 45.36
N PHE A 926 9.14 19.85 45.13
CA PHE A 926 8.14 20.03 44.09
C PHE A 926 8.10 21.48 43.58
N TYR A 927 7.93 21.68 42.27
CA TYR A 927 7.69 23.00 41.69
C TYR A 927 6.19 23.22 41.49
N ALA A 928 5.55 23.98 42.38
CA ALA A 928 4.13 24.26 42.29
C ALA A 928 3.85 25.29 41.18
N MET A 929 2.80 25.04 40.40
CA MET A 929 2.38 25.86 39.26
C MET A 929 1.01 26.49 39.49
N VAL A 930 0.76 27.69 38.97
CA VAL A 930 -0.60 28.28 38.96
C VAL A 930 -1.55 27.33 38.19
N PRO A 931 -2.73 26.97 38.73
CA PRO A 931 -3.69 26.10 38.05
C PRO A 931 -4.05 26.61 36.65
N GLY A 932 -4.03 25.72 35.66
CA GLY A 932 -4.29 26.07 34.26
C GLY A 932 -3.12 26.72 33.50
N LYS A 933 -1.96 26.93 34.15
CA LYS A 933 -0.82 27.68 33.60
C LYS A 933 0.47 26.85 33.47
N GLY A 934 0.36 25.56 33.17
CA GLY A 934 1.49 24.61 33.14
C GLY A 934 2.63 24.91 32.16
N ASN A 935 2.45 25.88 31.25
CA ASN A 935 3.46 26.38 30.31
C ASN A 935 4.09 27.75 30.71
N GLN A 936 3.56 28.45 31.71
CA GLN A 936 4.07 29.73 32.24
C GLN A 936 4.97 29.46 33.45
N LEU A 937 6.16 28.91 33.21
CA LEU A 937 7.07 28.42 34.26
C LEU A 937 7.48 29.51 35.24
N GLU A 938 7.59 30.76 34.78
CA GLU A 938 7.90 31.95 35.58
C GLU A 938 6.90 32.24 36.70
N LEU A 939 5.66 31.74 36.60
CA LEU A 939 4.63 31.88 37.62
C LEU A 939 4.71 30.83 38.73
N GLY A 940 5.59 29.83 38.60
CA GLY A 940 5.74 28.74 39.56
C GLY A 940 6.66 29.07 40.75
N ARG A 941 6.62 28.22 41.77
CA ARG A 941 7.50 28.33 42.95
C ARG A 941 7.87 26.96 43.55
N TRP A 942 9.09 26.85 44.05
CA TRP A 942 9.57 25.65 44.75
C TRP A 942 8.90 25.46 46.11
N VAL A 943 8.68 24.20 46.47
CA VAL A 943 8.14 23.74 47.75
C VAL A 943 8.99 22.57 48.26
N ASP A 944 9.47 22.67 49.49
CA ASP A 944 10.13 21.57 50.21
C ASP A 944 9.08 20.65 50.83
N LEU A 945 9.22 19.33 50.63
CA LEU A 945 8.32 18.29 51.12
C LEU A 945 8.98 17.35 52.16
N THR A 946 10.19 17.69 52.61
CA THR A 946 11.03 16.87 53.51
C THR A 946 10.37 16.74 54.88
N GLY A 947 10.16 17.85 55.60
CA GLY A 947 9.58 17.85 56.95
C GLY A 947 8.06 17.65 57.01
N GLY A 948 7.35 17.92 55.93
CA GLY A 948 5.89 17.85 55.83
C GLY A 948 5.40 18.40 54.48
N ILE A 949 4.11 18.30 54.19
CA ILE A 949 3.55 18.83 52.93
C ILE A 949 2.66 20.05 53.25
N PRO A 950 3.12 21.28 52.97
CA PRO A 950 2.32 22.49 53.21
C PRO A 950 1.12 22.55 52.25
N SER A 951 0.18 23.45 52.51
CA SER A 951 -0.91 23.74 51.56
C SER A 951 -0.38 24.13 50.19
N TYR A 952 -1.07 23.74 49.12
CA TYR A 952 -0.69 24.14 47.76
C TYR A 952 -0.66 25.68 47.66
N PRO A 953 0.42 26.30 47.15
CA PRO A 953 0.63 27.74 47.31
C PRO A 953 -0.15 28.64 46.35
N PHE A 954 -1.18 28.11 45.67
CA PHE A 954 -2.03 28.79 44.67
C PHE A 954 -3.51 28.33 44.73
#